data_AF-A0A194V3I1-F1
#
_entry.id   AF-A0A194V3I1-F1
#
_cell.length_a   1.000
_cell.length_b   1.000
_cell.length_c   1.000
_cell.angle_alpha   90.00
_cell.angle_beta   90.00
_cell.angle_gamma   90.00
#
_symmetry.space_group_name_H-M   'P 1'
#
loop_
_entity.id
_entity.type
_entity.pdbx_description
1 polymer ?
#
loop_
_entity_poly.entity_id
_entity_poly.type
_entity_poly.pdbx_seq_one_letter_code
_entity_poly.pdbx_strand_id
1 'polypeptide(L)'
;MIPRLLGSPGDLRRIPKVSERPWSAISTPLSTEDPFVDGHYIIEDSLFDSSSVSDDVKSLTPSQIDRICNAIDAGLTIATFSPGRQAAPVPTLYAKTMNSVRIDLSRLAVVQLLTHSDGSPRGLVFTYEHGLVRKVGDCKIEPGCVRVWHTPDLKYLVYKASPLVPGTRHPKPDYFHVDDIWFAAHVNDSQTALPMSGTITFQCSRGVGLSLDLRTHRDPDIDDSSVYRYDIVTPDDSGDLEESVRKAKDRRCKRIFRKLVNGRKSQQAIIKRVGSAMKQMIKRGGDDKGTQQDALESFYKAQAGVYDSTRGTLLKGREDMLALVSAQLEAKAEKTEEKKTERIWVDVGGGTGWNIEAMAQFVDVPEFFSTVYLVDFSPSLCEVARQRFARLGWNNVKIICEDARKFNLEDYEGYLQGDLTSARTPSDHFRQKRREHGGADLITMSYSLSMIPDYYSVIDTLTSLLAPNGVMGVVDFYVQSKVDFGFRNHTGGLIDRHVNLLGRTFWRAWFDVDRVGLEPGRRDYLEYRFGTIHNVNARNKVLGAIPYYIWLGCHKKPFASSSLPRELVEYVDALVTESPYLLPANAPNALTRATQKAAPEIRSKAFDAAVANLSSNLPLPSFFYQNHHWRIYYDERLEKHTQFNDEYIYAFTWEDSRVDARILNLKSDDVVLAICSAGDNILSYAMQSPARVHAVDLNPTQCHLLELKIASYVALPYADFWKLFGEGKHPGFRQLLIRRLSPHLSSRAFQYWLANAHIFTSRRGRGLYDTGGSKHAIRVMRWTARIFGLQSCVKAILQARTLNEQREIWHNSIRPVLLSKLVNRLVVSQEDFLWRALGVPKNQLAMIEADHAASCGDDKPKAARSQAVWKYMANTLDPMVENTHIAADNPYYHVCLAGHYSHKCHPEYLSPHAHARLSRPGAFDGLRIHTDEIDEVIARITPGTLTVAVVMDSMDWFDPDSNAAAGQIRKLNRALRMGGRVVLRSAALTPWYIKEFERAGFTVKSYGQRTPGVCIDRVNMYASCWVLTKAGNIPPPTPDMEGSVGPEMESLAI
;
A
#
# COMPACT_ATOMS: atom_id res chain seq x y z
N MET A 1 53.68 26.25 24.81
CA MET A 1 54.86 26.94 24.21
C MET A 1 54.37 27.96 23.19
N ILE A 2 55.15 29.02 22.95
CA ILE A 2 54.95 30.11 21.97
C ILE A 2 56.23 30.09 21.08
N PRO A 3 56.14 30.13 19.73
CA PRO A 3 55.92 31.34 18.91
C PRO A 3 54.77 31.20 17.88
N ARG A 4 54.08 32.23 17.35
CA ARG A 4 54.36 33.63 16.91
C ARG A 4 54.93 33.79 15.48
N LEU A 5 54.18 34.50 14.62
CA LEU A 5 54.53 35.50 13.57
C LEU A 5 53.23 35.73 12.75
N LEU A 6 52.47 36.84 12.83
CA LEU A 6 52.69 38.28 12.49
C LEU A 6 52.58 38.63 10.99
N GLY A 7 51.70 39.58 10.64
CA GLY A 7 51.57 40.18 9.29
C GLY A 7 50.23 40.91 9.04
N SER A 8 50.24 42.24 8.98
CA SER A 8 49.11 43.15 8.65
C SER A 8 49.66 44.57 8.39
N PRO A 9 48.86 45.62 8.08
CA PRO A 9 47.72 45.77 7.16
C PRO A 9 48.02 46.84 6.05
N GLY A 10 47.04 47.30 5.25
CA GLY A 10 47.22 48.51 4.42
C GLY A 10 46.06 48.91 3.49
N ASP A 11 45.66 50.19 3.54
CA ASP A 11 44.68 50.85 2.65
C ASP A 11 45.28 51.26 1.28
N LEU A 12 44.42 51.46 0.27
CA LEU A 12 44.36 52.75 -0.46
C LEU A 12 43.08 52.92 -1.31
N ARG A 13 42.72 54.17 -1.60
CA ARG A 13 41.40 54.61 -2.12
C ARG A 13 41.50 55.19 -3.54
N ARG A 14 40.39 55.20 -4.30
CA ARG A 14 39.91 56.39 -5.06
C ARG A 14 38.50 56.25 -5.65
N ILE A 15 37.75 57.35 -5.62
CA ILE A 15 36.38 57.55 -6.17
C ILE A 15 36.42 58.78 -7.09
N PRO A 16 35.94 58.66 -8.34
CA PRO A 16 34.94 59.60 -8.92
C PRO A 16 33.98 58.93 -9.97
N LYS A 17 32.84 59.48 -10.43
CA LYS A 17 31.87 60.51 -9.96
C LYS A 17 30.58 60.45 -10.84
N VAL A 18 29.43 60.88 -10.29
CA VAL A 18 28.43 61.90 -10.78
C VAL A 18 28.19 62.05 -12.31
N SER A 19 26.99 62.27 -12.87
CA SER A 19 25.66 62.69 -12.35
C SER A 19 24.48 61.82 -12.92
N GLU A 20 23.18 62.14 -13.10
CA GLU A 20 22.34 63.39 -13.00
C GLU A 20 20.84 63.08 -12.65
N ARG A 21 19.91 63.97 -13.06
CA ARG A 21 18.42 63.96 -12.92
C ARG A 21 17.83 64.70 -14.19
N PRO A 22 16.61 65.31 -14.27
CA PRO A 22 15.43 65.34 -13.38
C PRO A 22 14.00 65.35 -14.03
N TRP A 23 12.98 65.04 -13.21
CA TRP A 23 11.63 65.71 -13.14
C TRP A 23 10.63 65.52 -14.32
N SER A 24 9.30 65.79 -14.24
CA SER A 24 8.40 66.29 -13.15
C SER A 24 6.90 65.91 -13.32
N ALA A 25 6.26 65.52 -12.21
CA ALA A 25 4.99 66.03 -11.61
C ALA A 25 3.59 65.96 -12.29
N ILE A 26 2.57 66.29 -11.46
CA ILE A 26 1.11 66.48 -11.72
C ILE A 26 0.31 65.16 -11.81
N SER A 27 -0.93 64.98 -11.28
CA SER A 27 -1.91 65.89 -10.63
C SER A 27 -2.41 65.39 -9.24
N THR A 28 -3.72 65.51 -8.93
CA THR A 28 -4.43 65.22 -7.66
C THR A 28 -5.92 64.80 -7.95
N PRO A 29 -6.71 64.30 -6.96
CA PRO A 29 -7.93 63.50 -7.21
C PRO A 29 -9.26 64.28 -7.13
N LEU A 30 -10.39 63.57 -7.30
CA LEU A 30 -11.74 63.99 -6.92
C LEU A 30 -12.59 62.80 -6.44
N SER A 31 -13.74 63.07 -5.82
CA SER A 31 -14.56 62.12 -5.04
C SER A 31 -16.05 62.16 -5.42
N THR A 32 -16.84 61.27 -4.79
CA THR A 32 -18.28 61.41 -4.48
C THR A 32 -19.27 61.80 -5.60
N GLU A 33 -20.24 60.93 -5.87
CA GLU A 33 -21.69 61.22 -5.69
C GLU A 33 -22.59 60.00 -6.00
N ASP A 34 -23.40 59.59 -5.01
CA ASP A 34 -24.78 59.07 -5.17
C ASP A 34 -25.69 60.32 -5.16
N PRO A 35 -26.84 60.39 -5.88
CA PRO A 35 -28.12 60.03 -5.24
C PRO A 35 -29.31 59.60 -6.14
N PHE A 36 -30.44 59.28 -5.48
CA PHE A 36 -31.83 59.00 -5.94
C PHE A 36 -32.11 57.58 -6.52
N VAL A 37 -33.14 56.81 -6.13
CA VAL A 37 -34.57 57.05 -5.71
C VAL A 37 -35.45 57.40 -6.93
N ASP A 38 -36.64 56.86 -7.20
CA ASP A 38 -37.64 56.03 -6.47
C ASP A 38 -38.03 54.77 -7.29
N GLY A 39 -38.87 53.80 -6.87
CA GLY A 39 -39.64 53.60 -5.62
C GLY A 39 -40.77 52.55 -5.77
N HIS A 40 -41.45 52.21 -4.66
CA HIS A 40 -42.90 51.85 -4.50
C HIS A 40 -43.65 50.82 -5.41
N TYR A 41 -44.68 50.04 -4.96
CA TYR A 41 -45.07 49.49 -3.64
C TYR A 41 -46.29 48.52 -3.74
N ILE A 42 -46.24 47.32 -3.11
CA ILE A 42 -47.36 46.34 -2.84
C ILE A 42 -48.31 46.05 -4.04
N ILE A 43 -49.53 45.47 -4.03
CA ILE A 43 -50.50 44.79 -3.09
C ILE A 43 -50.83 43.42 -3.75
N GLU A 44 -50.75 42.22 -3.14
CA GLU A 44 -51.59 41.52 -2.12
C GLU A 44 -52.92 40.88 -2.66
N ASP A 45 -53.44 39.87 -1.94
CA ASP A 45 -54.62 39.00 -2.19
C ASP A 45 -54.61 38.00 -3.38
N SER A 46 -55.31 36.84 -3.35
CA SER A 46 -55.74 35.96 -2.23
C SER A 46 -56.25 34.57 -2.75
N LEU A 47 -56.66 33.67 -1.82
CA LEU A 47 -57.59 32.52 -1.97
C LEU A 47 -57.15 31.18 -2.65
N PHE A 48 -56.80 30.22 -1.78
CA PHE A 48 -57.31 28.83 -1.68
C PHE A 48 -57.37 27.84 -2.88
N ASP A 49 -56.47 26.85 -2.79
CA ASP A 49 -56.76 25.40 -2.63
C ASP A 49 -57.51 24.59 -3.71
N SER A 50 -56.81 23.63 -4.34
CA SER A 50 -57.21 22.21 -4.33
C SER A 50 -56.14 21.29 -4.93
N SER A 51 -56.22 20.00 -4.58
CA SER A 51 -55.20 18.97 -4.83
C SER A 51 -55.02 18.53 -6.29
N SER A 52 -53.77 18.45 -6.78
CA SER A 52 -53.26 17.31 -7.57
C SER A 52 -51.73 17.35 -7.73
N VAL A 53 -51.12 16.27 -8.25
CA VAL A 53 -49.65 16.03 -8.19
C VAL A 53 -48.92 16.50 -9.46
N SER A 54 -48.22 17.64 -9.41
CA SER A 54 -47.17 18.03 -10.37
C SER A 54 -46.23 19.14 -9.83
N ASP A 55 -45.18 19.47 -10.60
CA ASP A 55 -44.43 20.75 -10.63
C ASP A 55 -43.29 21.09 -9.61
N ASP A 56 -42.55 20.10 -9.09
CA ASP A 56 -41.30 20.34 -8.31
C ASP A 56 -40.05 20.69 -9.17
N VAL A 57 -40.19 21.57 -10.17
CA VAL A 57 -39.11 21.97 -11.13
C VAL A 57 -38.99 23.48 -11.38
N LYS A 58 -39.98 24.30 -10.97
CA LYS A 58 -40.02 25.76 -11.27
C LYS A 58 -39.22 26.67 -10.32
N SER A 59 -38.56 26.13 -9.30
CA SER A 59 -37.96 26.88 -8.18
C SER A 59 -36.43 27.11 -8.28
N LEU A 60 -35.82 26.88 -9.43
CA LEU A 60 -34.40 27.16 -9.68
C LEU A 60 -34.24 28.35 -10.63
N THR A 61 -33.46 29.35 -10.23
CA THR A 61 -33.13 30.48 -11.12
C THR A 61 -32.09 30.06 -12.17
N PRO A 62 -32.04 30.71 -13.35
CA PRO A 62 -31.08 30.34 -14.40
C PRO A 62 -29.61 30.32 -13.94
N SER A 63 -29.20 31.25 -13.05
CA SER A 63 -27.82 31.32 -12.53
C SER A 63 -27.50 30.24 -11.47
N GLN A 64 -28.50 29.58 -10.91
CA GLN A 64 -28.32 28.38 -10.09
C GLN A 64 -28.16 27.13 -10.97
N ILE A 65 -28.94 27.04 -12.05
CA ILE A 65 -28.83 25.94 -13.03
C ILE A 65 -27.45 25.95 -13.70
N ASP A 66 -26.99 27.09 -14.21
CA ASP A 66 -25.67 27.16 -14.86
C ASP A 66 -24.52 26.97 -13.85
N ARG A 67 -24.63 27.39 -12.59
CA ARG A 67 -23.62 27.04 -11.56
C ARG A 67 -23.55 25.54 -11.28
N ILE A 68 -24.68 24.84 -11.24
CA ILE A 68 -24.71 23.38 -11.08
C ILE A 68 -24.17 22.66 -12.32
N CYS A 69 -24.51 23.13 -13.53
CA CYS A 69 -23.94 22.60 -14.77
C CYS A 69 -22.41 22.81 -14.82
N ASN A 70 -21.94 24.02 -14.55
CA ASN A 70 -20.51 24.36 -14.57
C ASN A 70 -19.71 23.56 -13.53
N ALA A 71 -20.28 23.29 -12.34
CA ALA A 71 -19.63 22.42 -11.34
C ALA A 71 -19.58 20.94 -11.77
N ILE A 72 -20.62 20.44 -12.46
CA ILE A 72 -20.64 19.09 -13.03
C ILE A 72 -19.63 18.97 -14.20
N ASP A 73 -19.60 19.96 -15.10
CA ASP A 73 -18.69 19.98 -16.24
C ASP A 73 -17.23 20.21 -15.78
N ALA A 74 -16.97 21.03 -14.77
CA ALA A 74 -15.65 21.15 -14.13
C ALA A 74 -15.22 19.85 -13.39
N GLY A 75 -16.18 19.09 -12.84
CA GLY A 75 -15.92 17.75 -12.27
C GLY A 75 -15.67 16.66 -13.32
N LEU A 76 -15.97 16.94 -14.60
CA LEU A 76 -15.83 16.01 -15.73
C LEU A 76 -14.77 16.46 -16.76
N THR A 77 -14.20 17.65 -16.63
CA THR A 77 -13.16 18.19 -17.51
C THR A 77 -11.80 18.24 -16.81
N ILE A 78 -10.75 18.37 -17.62
CA ILE A 78 -9.35 18.45 -17.17
C ILE A 78 -9.03 19.92 -16.84
N ALA A 79 -8.15 20.13 -15.87
CA ALA A 79 -7.95 21.41 -15.17
C ALA A 79 -7.73 22.63 -16.09
N THR A 80 -8.43 23.72 -15.76
CA THR A 80 -8.14 25.07 -16.23
C THR A 80 -6.84 25.57 -15.60
N PHE A 81 -5.81 25.76 -16.42
CA PHE A 81 -4.58 26.45 -16.01
C PHE A 81 -4.60 27.93 -16.40
N SER A 82 -3.91 28.72 -15.59
CA SER A 82 -3.37 30.05 -15.88
C SER A 82 -2.11 30.22 -15.02
N PRO A 83 -1.15 31.11 -15.34
CA PRO A 83 -1.15 32.12 -16.40
C PRO A 83 -0.06 31.86 -17.47
N GLY A 84 0.29 32.88 -18.26
CA GLY A 84 1.14 32.74 -19.44
C GLY A 84 2.63 32.45 -19.18
N ARG A 85 3.10 31.34 -19.76
CA ARG A 85 4.37 31.22 -20.51
C ARG A 85 4.10 30.35 -21.73
N GLN A 86 4.80 30.58 -22.83
CA GLN A 86 4.49 29.95 -24.12
C GLN A 86 4.65 28.42 -24.09
N ALA A 87 3.63 27.71 -24.54
CA ALA A 87 3.65 26.30 -24.88
C ALA A 87 2.95 26.11 -26.24
N ALA A 88 3.44 25.18 -27.06
CA ALA A 88 2.89 24.95 -28.40
C ALA A 88 1.44 24.41 -28.34
N PRO A 89 0.56 24.78 -29.29
CA PRO A 89 -0.86 24.42 -29.22
C PRO A 89 -1.09 22.91 -29.39
N VAL A 90 -1.95 22.36 -28.53
CA VAL A 90 -2.42 20.97 -28.58
C VAL A 90 -3.40 20.79 -29.77
N PRO A 91 -3.43 19.64 -30.47
CA PRO A 91 -4.33 19.43 -31.60
C PRO A 91 -5.82 19.46 -31.19
N THR A 92 -6.64 20.22 -31.91
CA THR A 92 -8.07 20.40 -31.58
C THR A 92 -8.97 19.45 -32.38
N LEU A 93 -9.71 18.57 -31.69
CA LEU A 93 -10.67 17.66 -32.33
C LEU A 93 -12.04 18.33 -32.48
N TYR A 94 -12.35 18.85 -33.67
CA TYR A 94 -13.57 19.65 -33.91
C TYR A 94 -14.89 18.85 -33.82
N ALA A 95 -14.96 17.64 -34.39
CA ALA A 95 -16.19 16.84 -34.34
C ALA A 95 -15.95 15.33 -34.53
N LYS A 96 -16.79 14.51 -33.88
CA LYS A 96 -16.85 13.06 -34.05
C LYS A 96 -18.29 12.57 -34.15
N THR A 97 -18.61 11.86 -35.23
CA THR A 97 -19.86 11.09 -35.35
C THR A 97 -19.58 9.60 -35.13
N MET A 98 -20.56 8.72 -35.36
CA MET A 98 -20.38 7.29 -35.20
C MET A 98 -19.46 6.67 -36.28
N ASN A 99 -19.44 7.24 -37.49
CA ASN A 99 -18.71 6.70 -38.66
C ASN A 99 -17.76 7.71 -39.35
N SER A 100 -17.65 8.95 -38.86
CA SER A 100 -16.73 9.97 -39.40
C SER A 100 -16.06 10.81 -38.32
N VAL A 101 -14.85 11.29 -38.63
CA VAL A 101 -14.00 12.12 -37.76
C VAL A 101 -13.48 13.30 -38.57
N ARG A 102 -13.59 14.52 -38.03
CA ARG A 102 -13.09 15.76 -38.65
C ARG A 102 -11.83 16.23 -37.94
N ILE A 103 -10.77 16.52 -38.70
CA ILE A 103 -9.40 16.76 -38.20
C ILE A 103 -8.80 17.98 -38.90
N ASP A 104 -8.31 18.95 -38.13
CA ASP A 104 -7.44 20.03 -38.62
C ASP A 104 -6.02 19.46 -38.81
N LEU A 105 -5.53 19.44 -40.06
CA LEU A 105 -4.21 18.90 -40.38
C LEU A 105 -3.06 19.86 -40.04
N SER A 106 -3.34 21.15 -39.86
CA SER A 106 -2.30 22.17 -39.59
C SER A 106 -1.68 22.08 -38.19
N ARG A 107 -2.25 21.24 -37.31
CA ARG A 107 -1.85 21.07 -35.90
C ARG A 107 -1.51 19.63 -35.52
N LEU A 108 -1.29 18.74 -36.48
CA LEU A 108 -1.09 17.30 -36.22
C LEU A 108 0.35 16.98 -35.76
N ALA A 109 0.48 16.16 -34.72
CA ALA A 109 1.79 15.73 -34.17
C ALA A 109 2.07 14.22 -34.35
N VAL A 110 1.16 13.37 -33.86
CA VAL A 110 1.19 11.91 -34.07
C VAL A 110 -0.26 11.42 -34.15
N VAL A 111 -0.53 10.45 -35.02
CA VAL A 111 -1.81 9.72 -35.04
C VAL A 111 -1.56 8.21 -35.06
N GLN A 112 -2.21 7.49 -34.15
CA GLN A 112 -2.27 6.03 -34.18
C GLN A 112 -3.73 5.54 -34.28
N LEU A 113 -4.05 4.88 -35.38
CA LEU A 113 -5.40 4.36 -35.68
C LEU A 113 -5.48 2.89 -35.29
N LEU A 114 -6.34 2.58 -34.31
CA LEU A 114 -6.58 1.23 -33.78
C LEU A 114 -7.85 0.64 -34.40
N THR A 115 -7.79 -0.60 -34.87
CA THR A 115 -8.99 -1.35 -35.29
C THR A 115 -9.37 -2.45 -34.29
N HIS A 116 -10.56 -3.00 -34.47
CA HIS A 116 -10.94 -4.33 -34.02
C HIS A 116 -10.33 -5.39 -34.96
N SER A 117 -10.42 -6.66 -34.56
CA SER A 117 -9.95 -7.81 -35.33
C SER A 117 -10.75 -8.10 -36.61
N ASP A 118 -11.86 -7.40 -36.84
CA ASP A 118 -12.66 -7.40 -38.07
C ASP A 118 -12.30 -6.24 -39.03
N GLY A 119 -11.24 -5.48 -38.72
CA GLY A 119 -10.81 -4.30 -39.47
C GLY A 119 -11.61 -3.02 -39.19
N SER A 120 -12.68 -3.06 -38.38
CA SER A 120 -13.46 -1.86 -38.06
C SER A 120 -12.72 -0.94 -37.06
N PRO A 121 -12.79 0.40 -37.20
CA PRO A 121 -12.02 1.31 -36.33
C PRO A 121 -12.53 1.30 -34.88
N ARG A 122 -11.62 0.93 -33.96
CA ARG A 122 -11.85 0.87 -32.51
C ARG A 122 -11.57 2.21 -31.82
N GLY A 123 -10.61 2.98 -32.33
CA GLY A 123 -10.25 4.27 -31.76
C GLY A 123 -9.05 4.95 -32.43
N LEU A 124 -8.81 6.19 -32.02
CA LEU A 124 -7.62 6.96 -32.37
C LEU A 124 -6.93 7.34 -31.06
N VAL A 125 -5.61 7.22 -31.01
CA VAL A 125 -4.78 7.61 -29.87
C VAL A 125 -3.74 8.62 -30.36
N PHE A 126 -3.52 9.65 -29.55
CA PHE A 126 -2.50 10.68 -29.75
C PHE A 126 -1.47 10.53 -28.63
N THR A 127 -0.19 10.46 -28.99
CA THR A 127 0.95 10.39 -28.05
C THR A 127 2.02 11.38 -28.47
N TYR A 128 2.85 11.82 -27.53
CA TYR A 128 3.95 12.74 -27.79
C TYR A 128 5.24 12.13 -27.23
N GLU A 129 6.14 11.68 -28.10
CA GLU A 129 7.39 11.03 -27.68
C GLU A 129 8.48 11.11 -28.77
N HIS A 130 9.52 11.91 -28.50
CA HIS A 130 10.92 11.72 -28.94
C HIS A 130 11.25 11.37 -30.42
N GLY A 131 10.56 12.00 -31.39
CA GLY A 131 11.22 12.64 -32.53
C GLY A 131 12.13 11.83 -33.48
N LEU A 132 11.98 10.51 -33.59
CA LEU A 132 12.76 9.67 -34.51
C LEU A 132 11.87 8.93 -35.51
N VAL A 133 12.09 9.18 -36.82
CA VAL A 133 11.31 8.59 -37.91
C VAL A 133 11.88 7.22 -38.30
N ARG A 134 11.02 6.20 -38.32
CA ARG A 134 11.25 4.92 -39.03
C ARG A 134 10.04 4.60 -39.91
N LYS A 135 10.30 3.95 -41.05
CA LYS A 135 9.28 3.53 -42.03
C LYS A 135 8.20 2.69 -41.34
N VAL A 136 6.94 3.06 -41.55
CA VAL A 136 5.76 2.29 -41.12
C VAL A 136 5.35 1.34 -42.26
N GLY A 137 4.90 0.14 -41.90
CA GLY A 137 4.87 -1.02 -42.81
C GLY A 137 3.69 -1.09 -43.78
N ASP A 138 3.80 -2.00 -44.75
CA ASP A 138 2.81 -2.27 -45.79
C ASP A 138 1.44 -2.69 -45.24
N CYS A 139 0.38 -2.00 -45.68
CA CYS A 139 -1.03 -2.22 -45.29
C CYS A 139 -1.65 -3.55 -45.75
N LYS A 140 -0.83 -4.56 -46.12
CA LYS A 140 -1.28 -5.78 -46.82
C LYS A 140 -1.09 -7.10 -46.05
N ILE A 141 -0.46 -7.09 -44.86
CA ILE A 141 -0.12 -8.34 -44.15
C ILE A 141 -0.71 -8.44 -42.74
N GLU A 142 -0.85 -7.35 -41.97
CA GLU A 142 -1.51 -7.39 -40.64
C GLU A 142 -2.48 -6.21 -40.42
N PRO A 143 -3.74 -6.45 -40.01
CA PRO A 143 -4.71 -5.39 -39.76
C PRO A 143 -4.63 -4.85 -38.32
N GLY A 144 -4.30 -3.56 -38.15
CA GLY A 144 -4.77 -2.80 -36.98
C GLY A 144 -3.90 -1.71 -36.36
N CYS A 145 -2.78 -1.30 -36.98
CA CYS A 145 -2.02 -0.13 -36.54
C CYS A 145 -1.32 0.61 -37.69
N VAL A 146 -1.92 1.72 -38.14
CA VAL A 146 -1.19 2.77 -38.86
C VAL A 146 -0.70 3.79 -37.84
N ARG A 147 0.61 4.07 -37.84
CA ARG A 147 1.21 5.19 -37.10
C ARG A 147 1.67 6.27 -38.09
N VAL A 148 1.36 7.52 -37.79
CA VAL A 148 1.79 8.70 -38.54
C VAL A 148 2.54 9.63 -37.60
N TRP A 149 3.68 10.15 -38.05
CA TRP A 149 4.52 11.10 -37.32
C TRP A 149 4.59 12.42 -38.09
N HIS A 150 4.54 13.55 -37.38
CA HIS A 150 4.89 14.86 -37.92
C HIS A 150 6.39 15.14 -37.77
N THR A 151 7.01 15.60 -38.84
CA THR A 151 8.18 16.48 -38.77
C THR A 151 7.82 17.83 -39.42
N PRO A 152 8.40 18.95 -38.99
CA PRO A 152 8.02 20.30 -39.44
C PRO A 152 8.10 20.51 -40.96
N ASP A 153 8.91 19.71 -41.65
CA ASP A 153 9.19 19.81 -43.08
C ASP A 153 8.08 19.19 -43.94
N LEU A 154 7.21 18.36 -43.38
CA LEU A 154 6.13 17.68 -44.10
C LEU A 154 4.99 18.65 -44.41
N LYS A 155 4.83 18.98 -45.69
CA LYS A 155 3.87 19.99 -46.19
C LYS A 155 2.65 19.38 -46.87
N TYR A 156 2.72 18.10 -47.25
CA TYR A 156 1.71 17.45 -48.09
C TYR A 156 1.31 16.07 -47.57
N LEU A 157 0.01 15.82 -47.58
CA LEU A 157 -0.64 14.51 -47.45
C LEU A 157 -0.72 13.89 -48.85
N VAL A 158 0.14 12.92 -49.16
CA VAL A 158 0.19 12.22 -50.45
C VAL A 158 -0.66 10.96 -50.35
N TYR A 159 -1.43 10.65 -51.40
CA TYR A 159 -2.34 9.52 -51.39
C TYR A 159 -2.41 8.80 -52.73
N LYS A 160 -2.69 7.49 -52.68
CA LYS A 160 -2.90 6.67 -53.86
C LYS A 160 -4.32 6.11 -53.87
N ALA A 161 -5.11 6.54 -54.85
CA ALA A 161 -6.46 6.05 -55.10
C ALA A 161 -6.46 5.00 -56.21
N SER A 162 -7.14 3.87 -56.01
CA SER A 162 -7.43 2.91 -57.07
C SER A 162 -8.53 3.41 -58.01
N PRO A 163 -8.54 2.96 -59.29
CA PRO A 163 -9.71 3.08 -60.15
C PRO A 163 -10.94 2.45 -59.50
N LEU A 164 -12.11 3.07 -59.71
CA LEU A 164 -13.39 2.64 -59.13
C LEU A 164 -13.71 1.18 -59.50
N VAL A 165 -13.91 0.34 -58.49
CA VAL A 165 -14.37 -1.05 -58.66
C VAL A 165 -15.81 -1.03 -59.18
N PRO A 166 -16.12 -1.60 -60.37
CA PRO A 166 -17.48 -1.56 -60.90
C PRO A 166 -18.46 -2.38 -60.05
N GLY A 167 -19.44 -1.73 -59.43
CA GLY A 167 -20.56 -2.37 -58.74
C GLY A 167 -20.87 -1.86 -57.33
N THR A 168 -19.95 -1.16 -56.67
CA THR A 168 -20.20 -0.57 -55.35
C THR A 168 -21.05 0.70 -55.44
N ARG A 169 -22.21 0.72 -54.78
CA ARG A 169 -23.02 1.95 -54.60
C ARG A 169 -22.40 2.84 -53.52
N HIS A 170 -21.58 3.81 -53.92
CA HIS A 170 -20.99 4.79 -53.01
C HIS A 170 -22.00 5.89 -52.59
N PRO A 171 -21.88 6.43 -51.35
CA PRO A 171 -22.73 7.50 -50.87
C PRO A 171 -22.28 8.87 -51.42
N LYS A 172 -22.75 9.22 -52.63
CA LYS A 172 -22.43 10.43 -53.42
C LYS A 172 -21.07 10.37 -54.16
N PRO A 173 -20.92 11.09 -55.28
CA PRO A 173 -19.69 11.07 -56.10
C PRO A 173 -18.50 11.83 -55.49
N ASP A 174 -18.71 12.58 -54.40
CA ASP A 174 -17.74 13.52 -53.81
C ASP A 174 -16.65 12.84 -52.94
N TYR A 175 -16.63 11.50 -52.87
CA TYR A 175 -15.79 10.71 -51.95
C TYR A 175 -14.84 9.77 -52.70
N PHE A 176 -13.55 9.82 -52.36
CA PHE A 176 -12.52 8.97 -52.98
C PHE A 176 -12.08 7.85 -52.03
N HIS A 177 -11.95 6.63 -52.57
CA HIS A 177 -11.29 5.52 -51.89
C HIS A 177 -9.76 5.68 -52.00
N VAL A 178 -9.04 5.28 -50.95
CA VAL A 178 -7.59 5.43 -50.87
C VAL A 178 -6.97 4.14 -50.33
N ASP A 179 -5.97 3.63 -51.05
CA ASP A 179 -5.31 2.36 -50.70
C ASP A 179 -4.10 2.60 -49.80
N ASP A 180 -3.30 3.63 -50.13
CA ASP A 180 -2.10 4.04 -49.40
C ASP A 180 -2.12 5.56 -49.13
N ILE A 181 -1.70 5.95 -47.93
CA ILE A 181 -1.54 7.35 -47.48
C ILE A 181 -0.17 7.51 -46.84
N TRP A 182 0.56 8.54 -47.22
CA TRP A 182 1.80 8.97 -46.56
C TRP A 182 1.92 10.49 -46.56
N PHE A 183 2.96 11.01 -45.91
CA PHE A 183 3.22 12.44 -45.80
C PHE A 183 4.58 12.74 -46.42
N ALA A 184 4.71 13.90 -47.08
CA ALA A 184 5.93 14.30 -47.78
C ALA A 184 6.21 15.80 -47.65
N ALA A 185 7.50 16.17 -47.67
CA ALA A 185 7.95 17.56 -47.70
C ALA A 185 7.78 18.21 -49.08
N HIS A 186 7.90 17.39 -50.13
CA HIS A 186 7.74 17.74 -51.53
C HIS A 186 6.95 16.62 -52.23
N VAL A 187 6.28 16.95 -53.34
CA VAL A 187 5.44 16.03 -54.12
C VAL A 187 5.97 16.02 -55.54
N ASN A 188 6.12 14.84 -56.14
CA ASN A 188 6.54 14.71 -57.53
C ASN A 188 5.32 14.90 -58.45
N ASP A 189 5.51 15.39 -59.68
CA ASP A 189 4.42 15.70 -60.63
C ASP A 189 3.49 14.51 -60.97
N SER A 190 3.93 13.28 -60.66
CA SER A 190 3.19 12.02 -60.84
C SER A 190 2.42 11.55 -59.59
N GLN A 191 2.38 12.34 -58.52
CA GLN A 191 1.76 11.98 -57.23
C GLN A 191 0.57 12.90 -56.89
N THR A 192 -0.54 12.29 -56.50
CA THR A 192 -1.73 13.02 -56.01
C THR A 192 -1.56 13.38 -54.54
N ALA A 193 -1.68 14.66 -54.19
CA ALA A 193 -1.45 15.13 -52.83
C ALA A 193 -2.31 16.35 -52.46
N LEU A 194 -2.46 16.58 -51.16
CA LEU A 194 -3.18 17.69 -50.55
C LEU A 194 -2.22 18.44 -49.61
N PRO A 195 -2.19 19.79 -49.62
CA PRO A 195 -1.41 20.54 -48.63
C PRO A 195 -1.94 20.30 -47.22
N MET A 196 -1.07 20.30 -46.21
CA MET A 196 -1.42 20.15 -44.78
C MET A 196 -2.02 21.43 -44.16
N SER A 197 -2.91 22.10 -44.90
CA SER A 197 -3.55 23.35 -44.51
C SER A 197 -5.06 23.18 -44.44
N GLY A 198 -5.63 23.29 -43.24
CA GLY A 198 -7.07 23.22 -42.99
C GLY A 198 -7.59 21.83 -42.61
N THR A 199 -8.91 21.68 -42.72
CA THR A 199 -9.67 20.64 -42.00
C THR A 199 -10.26 19.58 -42.94
N ILE A 200 -9.82 18.33 -42.80
CA ILE A 200 -10.32 17.19 -43.61
C ILE A 200 -11.27 16.32 -42.78
N THR A 201 -12.28 15.75 -43.45
CA THR A 201 -13.20 14.77 -42.84
C THR A 201 -12.89 13.37 -43.36
N PHE A 202 -12.50 12.49 -42.45
CA PHE A 202 -12.26 11.08 -42.72
C PHE A 202 -13.54 10.29 -42.44
N GLN A 203 -13.98 9.46 -43.38
CA GLN A 203 -15.16 8.61 -43.23
C GLN A 203 -14.80 7.14 -43.42
N CYS A 204 -15.20 6.31 -42.46
CA CYS A 204 -14.96 4.86 -42.50
C CYS A 204 -16.28 4.14 -42.78
N SER A 205 -16.30 3.28 -43.80
CA SER A 205 -17.46 2.45 -44.11
C SER A 205 -17.19 1.00 -43.72
N ARG A 206 -18.24 0.25 -43.34
CA ARG A 206 -18.09 -1.16 -42.95
C ARG A 206 -17.72 -2.01 -44.17
N GLY A 207 -16.47 -2.47 -44.22
CA GLY A 207 -15.98 -3.41 -45.24
C GLY A 207 -15.41 -2.78 -46.52
N VAL A 208 -15.33 -1.44 -46.63
CA VAL A 208 -14.81 -0.75 -47.84
C VAL A 208 -13.77 0.33 -47.49
N GLY A 209 -12.93 0.06 -46.49
CA GLY A 209 -11.77 0.88 -46.18
C GLY A 209 -12.05 2.32 -45.73
N LEU A 210 -11.08 3.19 -46.02
CA LEU A 210 -11.05 4.61 -45.67
C LEU A 210 -11.46 5.46 -46.87
N SER A 211 -12.22 6.53 -46.63
CA SER A 211 -12.59 7.49 -47.67
C SER A 211 -12.42 8.93 -47.21
N LEU A 212 -12.02 9.80 -48.14
CA LEU A 212 -11.79 11.23 -47.92
C LEU A 212 -12.94 12.06 -48.50
N ASP A 213 -13.35 13.09 -47.76
CA ASP A 213 -14.23 14.18 -48.21
C ASP A 213 -13.37 15.44 -48.43
N LEU A 214 -13.32 15.94 -49.66
CA LEU A 214 -12.47 17.07 -50.06
C LEU A 214 -13.19 18.42 -50.09
N ARG A 215 -14.46 18.47 -49.67
CA ARG A 215 -15.26 19.70 -49.76
C ARG A 215 -14.87 20.68 -48.65
N THR A 216 -14.39 21.84 -49.05
CA THR A 216 -14.07 22.97 -48.16
C THR A 216 -15.33 23.46 -47.45
N HIS A 217 -15.49 23.05 -46.19
CA HIS A 217 -16.48 23.66 -45.32
C HIS A 217 -16.06 25.09 -44.98
N ARG A 218 -16.74 26.07 -45.58
CA ARG A 218 -16.72 27.46 -45.10
C ARG A 218 -17.27 27.48 -43.67
N ASP A 219 -16.46 27.93 -42.71
CA ASP A 219 -16.94 28.41 -41.41
C ASP A 219 -17.21 29.92 -41.55
N PRO A 220 -18.30 30.49 -40.99
CA PRO A 220 -18.68 31.88 -41.27
C PRO A 220 -17.71 32.95 -40.75
N ASP A 221 -16.91 32.63 -39.72
CA ASP A 221 -16.06 33.58 -38.99
C ASP A 221 -14.58 33.57 -39.43
N ILE A 222 -14.27 33.05 -40.62
CA ILE A 222 -12.95 33.20 -41.27
C ILE A 222 -13.17 33.64 -42.71
N ASP A 223 -13.25 34.96 -42.93
CA ASP A 223 -13.24 35.52 -44.28
C ASP A 223 -11.81 35.58 -44.85
N ASP A 224 -11.71 35.32 -46.15
CA ASP A 224 -10.47 34.99 -46.82
C ASP A 224 -9.92 36.24 -47.52
N SER A 225 -9.07 37.00 -46.84
CA SER A 225 -8.27 38.09 -47.45
C SER A 225 -6.82 37.68 -47.73
N SER A 226 -6.49 36.40 -47.49
CA SER A 226 -5.31 35.72 -48.02
C SER A 226 -5.69 34.66 -49.06
N VAL A 227 -6.72 34.95 -49.87
CA VAL A 227 -7.11 34.10 -51.00
C VAL A 227 -5.87 33.81 -51.85
N TYR A 228 -5.94 32.75 -52.66
CA TYR A 228 -5.29 32.78 -53.98
C TYR A 228 -5.97 33.80 -54.95
N ARG A 229 -6.02 35.07 -54.47
CA ARG A 229 -6.23 36.42 -55.04
C ARG A 229 -7.63 37.04 -55.27
N TYR A 230 -7.70 38.33 -54.86
CA TYR A 230 -8.53 39.49 -55.28
C TYR A 230 -9.91 39.83 -54.63
N ASP A 231 -9.85 40.71 -53.61
CA ASP A 231 -10.54 42.03 -53.43
C ASP A 231 -12.08 42.23 -53.18
N ILE A 232 -12.46 42.43 -51.89
CA ILE A 232 -13.58 43.25 -51.28
C ILE A 232 -15.08 42.94 -51.62
N VAL A 233 -16.18 43.48 -51.03
CA VAL A 233 -16.55 44.75 -50.31
C VAL A 233 -17.59 44.51 -49.14
N THR A 234 -17.91 45.53 -48.31
CA THR A 234 -18.79 45.60 -47.10
C THR A 234 -20.31 45.94 -47.36
N PRO A 235 -21.20 46.12 -46.34
CA PRO A 235 -21.72 45.21 -45.30
C PRO A 235 -23.29 45.21 -45.19
N ASP A 236 -23.91 44.38 -44.31
CA ASP A 236 -24.91 44.80 -43.27
C ASP A 236 -25.73 43.65 -42.60
N ASP A 237 -26.28 43.99 -41.42
CA ASP A 237 -27.40 43.40 -40.65
C ASP A 237 -27.28 42.07 -39.85
N SER A 238 -28.26 41.84 -38.95
CA SER A 238 -28.07 41.12 -37.66
C SER A 238 -29.23 40.19 -37.19
N GLY A 239 -28.99 39.29 -36.21
CA GLY A 239 -30.08 38.61 -35.48
C GLY A 239 -29.78 37.30 -34.68
N ASP A 240 -30.15 37.30 -33.39
CA ASP A 240 -30.67 36.17 -32.57
C ASP A 240 -29.99 34.76 -32.56
N LEU A 241 -28.81 34.63 -31.94
CA LEU A 241 -28.21 33.30 -31.65
C LEU A 241 -28.51 32.74 -30.24
N GLU A 242 -28.61 33.59 -29.20
CA GLU A 242 -28.56 33.14 -27.80
C GLU A 242 -29.75 32.28 -27.35
N GLU A 243 -30.98 32.61 -27.77
CA GLU A 243 -32.18 31.98 -27.23
C GLU A 243 -32.30 30.49 -27.63
N SER A 244 -31.77 30.15 -28.80
CA SER A 244 -31.68 28.77 -29.32
C SER A 244 -30.75 27.89 -28.47
N VAL A 245 -29.61 28.42 -28.03
CA VAL A 245 -28.65 27.70 -27.16
C VAL A 245 -29.29 27.40 -25.80
N ARG A 246 -29.99 28.39 -25.22
CA ARG A 246 -30.70 28.27 -23.94
C ARG A 246 -31.78 27.18 -23.99
N LYS A 247 -32.57 27.14 -25.07
CA LYS A 247 -33.61 26.13 -25.34
C LYS A 247 -33.06 24.71 -25.60
N ALA A 248 -31.75 24.55 -25.84
CA ALA A 248 -31.09 23.26 -26.02
C ALA A 248 -30.54 22.65 -24.72
N LYS A 249 -29.86 23.44 -23.86
CA LYS A 249 -29.29 23.00 -22.57
C LYS A 249 -30.33 22.28 -21.70
N ASP A 250 -31.49 22.89 -21.49
CA ASP A 250 -32.57 22.39 -20.61
C ASP A 250 -33.08 20.99 -21.01
N ARG A 251 -33.28 20.75 -22.32
CA ARG A 251 -33.73 19.47 -22.88
C ARG A 251 -32.71 18.34 -22.70
N ARG A 252 -31.43 18.65 -22.45
CA ARG A 252 -30.35 17.69 -22.19
C ARG A 252 -30.39 17.25 -20.72
N CYS A 253 -30.44 18.20 -19.79
CA CYS A 253 -30.51 17.92 -18.35
C CYS A 253 -31.76 17.11 -17.97
N LYS A 254 -32.95 17.52 -18.44
CA LYS A 254 -34.24 16.82 -18.21
C LYS A 254 -34.30 15.39 -18.79
N ARG A 255 -33.32 15.00 -19.61
CA ARG A 255 -33.17 13.65 -20.20
C ARG A 255 -32.19 12.77 -19.40
N ILE A 256 -31.11 13.36 -18.89
CA ILE A 256 -30.12 12.68 -18.03
C ILE A 256 -30.77 12.32 -16.69
N PHE A 257 -31.45 13.27 -16.05
CA PHE A 257 -32.13 13.07 -14.77
C PHE A 257 -33.16 11.92 -14.83
N ARG A 258 -33.93 11.86 -15.92
CA ARG A 258 -34.92 10.80 -16.18
C ARG A 258 -34.31 9.40 -16.33
N LYS A 259 -33.07 9.28 -16.81
CA LYS A 259 -32.36 7.99 -16.88
C LYS A 259 -31.80 7.55 -15.52
N LEU A 260 -31.43 8.49 -14.64
CA LEU A 260 -30.95 8.18 -13.28
C LEU A 260 -32.07 7.67 -12.35
N VAL A 261 -33.29 8.23 -12.45
CA VAL A 261 -34.43 7.85 -11.60
C VAL A 261 -34.87 6.38 -11.79
N ASN A 262 -34.68 5.82 -13.00
CA ASN A 262 -35.10 4.46 -13.35
C ASN A 262 -34.05 3.36 -12.99
N GLY A 263 -33.04 3.70 -12.18
CA GLY A 263 -32.05 2.75 -11.65
C GLY A 263 -32.62 1.75 -10.62
N ARG A 264 -31.85 0.69 -10.33
CA ARG A 264 -32.28 -0.41 -9.42
C ARG A 264 -32.63 0.13 -8.02
N LYS A 265 -33.63 -0.49 -7.36
CA LYS A 265 -34.25 -0.02 -6.10
C LYS A 265 -33.26 0.38 -4.98
N SER A 266 -32.08 -0.25 -4.87
CA SER A 266 -31.04 0.13 -3.89
C SER A 266 -30.44 1.52 -4.12
N GLN A 267 -30.41 2.00 -5.37
CA GLN A 267 -29.93 3.35 -5.69
C GLN A 267 -30.99 4.43 -5.40
N GLN A 268 -32.28 4.10 -5.42
CA GLN A 268 -33.36 5.08 -5.20
C GLN A 268 -33.33 5.69 -3.79
N ALA A 269 -32.91 4.93 -2.77
CA ALA A 269 -32.70 5.45 -1.42
C ALA A 269 -31.51 6.43 -1.33
N ILE A 270 -30.44 6.17 -2.10
CA ILE A 270 -29.27 7.05 -2.21
C ILE A 270 -29.67 8.33 -2.98
N ILE A 271 -30.36 8.19 -4.11
CA ILE A 271 -30.83 9.31 -4.93
C ILE A 271 -31.80 10.22 -4.15
N LYS A 272 -32.74 9.66 -3.36
CA LYS A 272 -33.59 10.48 -2.47
C LYS A 272 -32.78 11.24 -1.41
N ARG A 273 -31.74 10.62 -0.82
CA ARG A 273 -30.87 11.30 0.16
C ARG A 273 -30.00 12.38 -0.49
N VAL A 274 -29.42 12.11 -1.66
CA VAL A 274 -28.63 13.09 -2.44
C VAL A 274 -29.51 14.26 -2.89
N GLY A 275 -30.73 14.00 -3.38
CA GLY A 275 -31.69 15.05 -3.73
C GLY A 275 -32.12 15.90 -2.53
N SER A 276 -32.37 15.26 -1.39
CA SER A 276 -32.66 15.95 -0.12
C SER A 276 -31.48 16.82 0.35
N ALA A 277 -30.25 16.34 0.21
CA ALA A 277 -29.04 17.10 0.54
C ALA A 277 -28.80 18.25 -0.43
N MET A 278 -29.03 18.08 -1.74
CA MET A 278 -29.00 19.19 -2.71
C MET A 278 -30.03 20.26 -2.38
N LYS A 279 -31.27 19.88 -2.00
CA LYS A 279 -32.30 20.82 -1.51
C LYS A 279 -31.87 21.56 -0.23
N GLN A 280 -30.88 21.04 0.50
CA GLN A 280 -30.27 21.66 1.68
C GLN A 280 -29.05 22.55 1.33
N MET A 281 -28.20 22.13 0.38
CA MET A 281 -27.08 22.93 -0.16
C MET A 281 -27.56 24.26 -0.75
N ILE A 282 -28.63 24.22 -1.54
CA ILE A 282 -29.22 25.42 -2.18
C ILE A 282 -29.68 26.45 -1.12
N LYS A 283 -29.93 26.03 0.13
CA LYS A 283 -30.42 26.88 1.21
C LYS A 283 -29.32 27.40 2.16
N ARG A 284 -28.03 27.20 1.83
CA ARG A 284 -26.88 27.65 2.65
C ARG A 284 -25.88 28.57 1.94
N GLY A 285 -26.11 28.91 0.67
CA GLY A 285 -25.22 29.78 -0.10
C GLY A 285 -25.44 31.27 0.20
N GLY A 286 -24.78 31.80 1.25
CA GLY A 286 -24.73 33.23 1.52
C GLY A 286 -24.01 33.58 2.83
N ASP A 287 -22.75 34.02 2.73
CA ASP A 287 -22.12 35.10 3.51
C ASP A 287 -20.60 35.22 3.19
N ASP A 288 -20.27 35.92 2.11
CA ASP A 288 -18.88 36.09 1.61
C ASP A 288 -18.12 37.27 2.29
N LYS A 289 -18.45 37.62 3.54
CA LYS A 289 -17.87 38.80 4.24
C LYS A 289 -17.30 38.56 5.65
N GLY A 290 -17.33 37.34 6.17
CA GLY A 290 -16.73 36.99 7.46
C GLY A 290 -15.26 36.59 7.37
N THR A 291 -14.51 36.73 8.48
CA THR A 291 -13.17 36.11 8.60
C THR A 291 -13.27 34.58 8.64
N GLN A 292 -12.14 33.87 8.58
CA GLN A 292 -12.14 32.42 8.75
C GLN A 292 -12.71 32.00 10.13
N GLN A 293 -12.49 32.80 11.17
CA GLN A 293 -13.03 32.51 12.50
C GLN A 293 -14.56 32.68 12.51
N ASP A 294 -15.09 33.73 11.89
CA ASP A 294 -16.54 33.96 11.78
C ASP A 294 -17.23 32.87 10.96
N ALA A 295 -16.58 32.37 9.89
CA ALA A 295 -17.09 31.28 9.08
C ALA A 295 -17.14 29.93 9.83
N LEU A 296 -16.15 29.64 10.67
CA LEU A 296 -16.15 28.45 11.52
C LEU A 296 -17.14 28.60 12.68
N GLU A 297 -17.17 29.77 13.32
CA GLU A 297 -18.03 30.06 14.47
C GLU A 297 -19.51 30.09 14.08
N SER A 298 -19.89 30.72 12.96
CA SER A 298 -21.28 30.67 12.44
C SER A 298 -21.74 29.24 12.11
N PHE A 299 -20.84 28.41 11.57
CA PHE A 299 -21.12 26.99 11.31
C PHE A 299 -21.28 26.19 12.62
N TYR A 300 -20.40 26.37 13.60
CA TYR A 300 -20.38 25.56 14.83
C TYR A 300 -21.36 26.05 15.92
N LYS A 301 -21.58 27.35 16.08
CA LYS A 301 -22.45 27.94 17.11
C LYS A 301 -23.89 27.43 17.01
N ALA A 302 -24.39 27.20 15.79
CA ALA A 302 -25.70 26.59 15.53
C ALA A 302 -25.76 25.07 15.80
N GLN A 303 -24.63 24.41 16.10
CA GLN A 303 -24.50 22.95 16.23
C GLN A 303 -23.86 22.50 17.56
N ALA A 304 -23.23 23.40 18.33
CA ALA A 304 -22.35 23.08 19.46
C ALA A 304 -22.99 22.16 20.51
N GLY A 305 -24.25 22.43 20.91
CA GLY A 305 -24.99 21.62 21.88
C GLY A 305 -25.39 20.21 21.41
N VAL A 306 -25.25 19.89 20.12
CA VAL A 306 -25.63 18.59 19.51
C VAL A 306 -24.47 17.98 18.69
N TYR A 307 -23.27 18.53 18.87
CA TYR A 307 -22.10 18.29 18.02
C TYR A 307 -21.63 16.83 18.09
N ASP A 308 -21.40 16.31 19.29
CA ASP A 308 -20.85 14.97 19.49
C ASP A 308 -21.82 13.86 19.04
N SER A 309 -23.10 14.01 19.42
CA SER A 309 -24.17 13.05 19.12
C SER A 309 -24.47 12.91 17.63
N THR A 310 -24.25 13.97 16.84
CA THR A 310 -24.37 13.92 15.37
C THR A 310 -23.08 13.43 14.72
N ARG A 311 -21.92 13.94 15.16
CA ARG A 311 -20.62 13.64 14.51
C ARG A 311 -20.04 12.27 14.83
N GLY A 312 -20.47 11.58 15.89
CA GLY A 312 -20.04 10.20 16.18
C GLY A 312 -20.33 9.18 15.06
N THR A 313 -21.27 9.46 14.15
CA THR A 313 -21.51 8.63 12.95
C THR A 313 -20.57 8.99 11.78
N LEU A 314 -20.13 10.24 11.69
CA LEU A 314 -19.28 10.78 10.63
C LEU A 314 -17.79 10.53 10.88
N LEU A 315 -17.32 10.88 12.08
CA LEU A 315 -15.91 10.89 12.49
C LEU A 315 -15.51 9.53 13.06
N LYS A 316 -14.98 8.65 12.21
CA LYS A 316 -14.61 7.27 12.57
C LYS A 316 -13.10 7.12 12.76
N GLY A 317 -12.70 6.15 13.59
CA GLY A 317 -11.29 5.92 13.89
C GLY A 317 -10.68 6.84 14.96
N ARG A 318 -11.43 7.79 15.54
CA ARG A 318 -10.95 8.60 16.69
C ARG A 318 -10.59 7.73 17.88
N GLU A 319 -11.48 6.81 18.24
CA GLU A 319 -11.31 5.83 19.32
C GLU A 319 -10.14 4.88 19.04
N ASP A 320 -10.04 4.38 17.79
CA ASP A 320 -8.92 3.54 17.35
C ASP A 320 -7.58 4.33 17.43
N MET A 321 -7.55 5.62 17.05
CA MET A 321 -6.36 6.48 17.12
C MET A 321 -5.92 6.71 18.56
N LEU A 322 -6.84 7.10 19.45
CA LEU A 322 -6.57 7.31 20.88
C LEU A 322 -6.03 6.05 21.54
N ALA A 323 -6.63 4.88 21.24
CA ALA A 323 -6.18 3.58 21.74
C ALA A 323 -4.79 3.16 21.23
N LEU A 324 -4.42 3.57 20.01
CA LEU A 324 -3.08 3.30 19.45
C LEU A 324 -2.01 4.20 20.08
N VAL A 325 -2.29 5.50 20.27
CA VAL A 325 -1.30 6.40 20.90
C VAL A 325 -1.13 6.08 22.38
N SER A 326 -2.19 5.70 23.11
CA SER A 326 -2.07 5.29 24.51
C SER A 326 -1.20 4.02 24.63
N ALA A 327 -1.46 2.99 23.82
CA ALA A 327 -0.66 1.75 23.82
C ALA A 327 0.81 2.01 23.44
N GLN A 328 1.07 2.93 22.52
CA GLN A 328 2.43 3.33 22.12
C GLN A 328 3.16 4.15 23.21
N LEU A 329 2.44 4.94 24.02
CA LEU A 329 3.00 5.66 25.16
C LEU A 329 3.28 4.72 26.35
N GLU A 330 2.39 3.76 26.61
CA GLU A 330 2.60 2.71 27.62
C GLU A 330 3.86 1.88 27.29
N ALA A 331 3.95 1.35 26.05
CA ALA A 331 5.09 0.55 25.59
C ALA A 331 6.43 1.33 25.48
N LYS A 332 6.40 2.66 25.49
CA LYS A 332 7.59 3.51 25.66
C LYS A 332 7.94 3.68 27.14
N ALA A 333 6.96 4.00 27.99
CA ALA A 333 7.18 4.22 29.42
C ALA A 333 7.74 2.97 30.16
N GLU A 334 7.44 1.76 29.68
CA GLU A 334 8.05 0.51 30.19
C GLU A 334 9.56 0.38 29.90
N LYS A 335 10.13 1.18 28.98
CA LYS A 335 11.54 1.06 28.55
C LYS A 335 12.50 2.06 29.21
N THR A 336 12.04 3.26 29.58
CA THR A 336 12.95 4.36 29.95
C THR A 336 13.19 4.55 31.45
N GLU A 337 12.45 3.85 32.32
CA GLU A 337 12.33 4.13 33.77
C GLU A 337 11.92 5.60 34.10
N GLU A 338 11.43 6.35 33.10
CA GLU A 338 10.94 7.72 33.26
C GLU A 338 9.78 7.79 34.25
N LYS A 339 9.85 8.71 35.22
CA LYS A 339 8.79 8.92 36.21
C LYS A 339 7.47 9.17 35.51
N LYS A 340 6.43 8.43 35.89
CA LYS A 340 5.10 8.43 35.23
C LYS A 340 4.38 9.79 35.18
N THR A 341 4.88 10.83 35.84
CA THR A 341 4.12 11.97 36.35
C THR A 341 4.25 13.27 35.54
N GLU A 342 5.04 13.31 34.46
CA GLU A 342 5.32 14.57 33.73
C GLU A 342 4.73 14.67 32.31
N ARG A 343 4.04 13.63 31.80
CA ARG A 343 3.59 13.60 30.38
C ARG A 343 2.65 14.75 29.99
N ILE A 344 2.97 15.45 28.90
CA ILE A 344 2.12 16.51 28.33
C ILE A 344 1.41 16.03 27.07
N TRP A 345 0.11 16.32 26.97
CA TRP A 345 -0.68 16.12 25.75
C TRP A 345 -1.17 17.46 25.18
N VAL A 346 -1.08 17.65 23.86
CA VAL A 346 -1.74 18.74 23.12
C VAL A 346 -2.72 18.15 22.08
N ASP A 347 -4.01 18.45 22.18
CA ASP A 347 -5.05 18.10 21.19
C ASP A 347 -5.40 19.33 20.34
N VAL A 348 -5.05 19.28 19.05
CA VAL A 348 -5.08 20.42 18.13
C VAL A 348 -6.30 20.35 17.22
N GLY A 349 -7.20 21.32 17.36
CA GLY A 349 -8.58 21.24 16.89
C GLY A 349 -9.44 20.32 17.76
N GLY A 350 -9.23 20.36 19.09
CA GLY A 350 -9.91 19.48 20.05
C GLY A 350 -11.41 19.78 20.23
N GLY A 351 -11.91 20.89 19.68
CA GLY A 351 -13.32 21.26 19.63
C GLY A 351 -14.01 21.22 20.99
N THR A 352 -15.03 20.38 21.09
CA THR A 352 -15.84 20.19 22.32
C THR A 352 -15.11 19.48 23.46
N GLY A 353 -13.84 19.09 23.29
CA GLY A 353 -13.07 18.31 24.26
C GLY A 353 -13.35 16.80 24.23
N TRP A 354 -14.09 16.32 23.22
CA TRP A 354 -14.56 14.93 23.16
C TRP A 354 -13.42 13.89 23.16
N ASN A 355 -12.29 14.17 22.49
CA ASN A 355 -11.16 13.21 22.43
C ASN A 355 -10.56 12.98 23.82
N ILE A 356 -10.48 14.02 24.64
CA ILE A 356 -9.88 14.00 25.97
C ILE A 356 -10.79 13.23 26.94
N GLU A 357 -12.12 13.43 26.88
CA GLU A 357 -13.07 12.57 27.62
C GLU A 357 -13.05 11.12 27.11
N ALA A 358 -12.94 10.89 25.80
CA ALA A 358 -12.86 9.54 25.22
C ALA A 358 -11.56 8.79 25.58
N MET A 359 -10.46 9.49 25.86
CA MET A 359 -9.19 8.90 26.29
C MET A 359 -9.31 8.15 27.63
N ALA A 360 -10.27 8.50 28.49
CA ALA A 360 -10.56 7.79 29.74
C ALA A 360 -11.02 6.33 29.55
N GLN A 361 -11.35 5.90 28.33
CA GLN A 361 -11.56 4.47 28.02
C GLN A 361 -10.25 3.66 27.96
N PHE A 362 -9.11 4.34 27.87
CA PHE A 362 -7.80 3.75 27.63
C PHE A 362 -6.84 3.94 28.80
N VAL A 363 -6.73 5.17 29.32
CA VAL A 363 -5.86 5.56 30.45
C VAL A 363 -6.60 6.52 31.39
N ASP A 364 -6.21 6.58 32.66
CA ASP A 364 -6.73 7.58 33.60
C ASP A 364 -6.14 8.96 33.26
N VAL A 365 -6.95 9.88 32.69
CA VAL A 365 -6.43 11.12 32.09
C VAL A 365 -5.83 12.09 33.13
N PRO A 366 -6.44 12.33 34.30
CA PRO A 366 -5.81 13.05 35.42
C PRO A 366 -4.45 12.48 35.89
N GLU A 367 -4.30 11.16 35.98
CA GLU A 367 -3.09 10.52 36.55
C GLU A 367 -2.02 10.18 35.51
N PHE A 368 -2.40 10.02 34.23
CA PHE A 368 -1.48 9.64 33.15
C PHE A 368 -0.79 10.84 32.48
N PHE A 369 -1.43 12.02 32.52
CA PHE A 369 -0.93 13.26 31.94
C PHE A 369 -0.81 14.37 33.00
N SER A 370 0.37 14.98 33.12
CA SER A 370 0.63 16.13 34.01
C SER A 370 -0.21 17.35 33.63
N THR A 371 -0.45 17.54 32.34
CA THR A 371 -1.31 18.57 31.77
C THR A 371 -1.77 18.16 30.37
N VAL A 372 -3.02 18.47 30.04
CA VAL A 372 -3.60 18.33 28.69
C VAL A 372 -3.98 19.71 28.17
N TYR A 373 -3.44 20.10 27.03
CA TYR A 373 -3.80 21.32 26.31
C TYR A 373 -4.82 21.00 25.22
N LEU A 374 -6.00 21.61 25.30
CA LEU A 374 -6.96 21.64 24.19
C LEU A 374 -6.75 22.97 23.45
N VAL A 375 -6.32 22.92 22.19
CA VAL A 375 -6.18 24.11 21.34
C VAL A 375 -7.26 24.09 20.27
N ASP A 376 -8.16 25.07 20.25
CA ASP A 376 -9.20 25.22 19.22
C ASP A 376 -9.47 26.70 18.89
N PHE A 377 -9.98 26.97 17.69
CA PHE A 377 -10.18 28.33 17.18
C PHE A 377 -11.63 28.83 17.32
N SER A 378 -12.60 27.97 17.67
CA SER A 378 -13.99 28.37 17.95
C SER A 378 -14.23 28.64 19.44
N PRO A 379 -14.62 29.87 19.83
CA PRO A 379 -15.03 30.18 21.19
C PRO A 379 -16.21 29.33 21.66
N SER A 380 -17.21 29.06 20.81
CA SER A 380 -18.36 28.21 21.17
C SER A 380 -17.95 26.77 21.49
N LEU A 381 -17.01 26.17 20.73
CA LEU A 381 -16.54 24.82 21.01
C LEU A 381 -15.68 24.77 22.28
N CYS A 382 -14.79 25.74 22.47
CA CYS A 382 -13.99 25.89 23.69
C CYS A 382 -14.86 26.01 24.95
N GLU A 383 -16.00 26.70 24.88
CA GLU A 383 -16.90 26.86 26.03
C GLU A 383 -17.61 25.55 26.39
N VAL A 384 -18.07 24.78 25.40
CA VAL A 384 -18.56 23.40 25.62
C VAL A 384 -17.48 22.52 26.25
N ALA A 385 -16.21 22.71 25.87
CA ALA A 385 -15.10 21.97 26.45
C ALA A 385 -14.84 22.35 27.92
N ARG A 386 -14.86 23.63 28.29
CA ARG A 386 -14.75 24.07 29.70
C ARG A 386 -15.85 23.44 30.56
N GLN A 387 -17.10 23.49 30.09
CA GLN A 387 -18.25 22.91 30.78
C GLN A 387 -18.13 21.38 30.92
N ARG A 388 -17.55 20.68 29.93
CA ARG A 388 -17.25 19.24 30.00
C ARG A 388 -16.23 18.91 31.09
N PHE A 389 -15.09 19.58 31.12
CA PHE A 389 -14.03 19.25 32.09
C PHE A 389 -14.38 19.71 33.51
N ALA A 390 -15.12 20.81 33.66
CA ALA A 390 -15.72 21.19 34.94
C ALA A 390 -16.70 20.13 35.46
N ARG A 391 -17.54 19.55 34.59
CA ARG A 391 -18.44 18.42 34.95
C ARG A 391 -17.67 17.15 35.33
N LEU A 392 -16.51 16.91 34.73
CA LEU A 392 -15.64 15.76 35.02
C LEU A 392 -14.71 15.97 36.23
N GLY A 393 -14.59 17.22 36.74
CA GLY A 393 -13.66 17.58 37.81
C GLY A 393 -12.17 17.59 37.40
N TRP A 394 -11.87 17.65 36.10
CA TRP A 394 -10.50 17.50 35.58
C TRP A 394 -9.75 18.83 35.54
N ASN A 395 -8.94 19.08 36.55
CA ASN A 395 -8.18 20.33 36.71
C ASN A 395 -6.87 20.40 35.90
N ASN A 396 -6.40 19.28 35.33
CA ASN A 396 -5.18 19.22 34.50
C ASN A 396 -5.43 19.59 33.03
N VAL A 397 -6.67 19.90 32.62
CA VAL A 397 -7.02 20.26 31.24
C VAL A 397 -7.07 21.78 31.07
N LYS A 398 -6.18 22.33 30.24
CA LYS A 398 -6.06 23.76 29.90
C LYS A 398 -6.71 24.02 28.53
N ILE A 399 -7.80 24.80 28.47
CA ILE A 399 -8.55 25.09 27.23
C ILE A 399 -8.08 26.43 26.63
N ILE A 400 -7.35 26.36 25.53
CA ILE A 400 -6.75 27.50 24.81
C ILE A 400 -7.56 27.80 23.55
N CYS A 401 -8.18 28.98 23.50
CA CYS A 401 -8.99 29.44 22.37
C CYS A 401 -8.12 30.26 21.40
N GLU A 402 -7.28 29.60 20.60
CA GLU A 402 -6.30 30.25 19.70
C GLU A 402 -6.16 29.52 18.35
N ASP A 403 -5.68 30.25 17.34
CA ASP A 403 -5.17 29.70 16.08
C ASP A 403 -3.95 28.79 16.34
N ALA A 404 -4.03 27.53 15.90
CA ALA A 404 -2.98 26.52 16.08
C ALA A 404 -1.60 26.90 15.48
N ARG A 405 -1.52 27.95 14.66
CA ARG A 405 -0.26 28.51 14.13
C ARG A 405 0.48 29.42 15.11
N LYS A 406 -0.18 29.88 16.17
CA LYS A 406 0.37 30.81 17.17
C LYS A 406 0.77 30.13 18.47
N PHE A 407 0.04 29.09 18.87
CA PHE A 407 0.24 28.34 20.11
C PHE A 407 1.67 27.81 20.27
N ASN A 408 2.34 28.13 21.39
CA ASN A 408 3.58 27.50 21.82
C ASN A 408 3.47 27.04 23.28
N LEU A 409 4.06 25.89 23.61
CA LEU A 409 4.04 25.36 24.99
C LEU A 409 4.83 26.24 25.98
N GLU A 410 5.87 26.91 25.49
CA GLU A 410 6.70 27.85 26.27
C GLU A 410 5.91 29.08 26.78
N ASP A 411 4.73 29.36 26.23
CA ASP A 411 3.84 30.44 26.70
C ASP A 411 3.04 30.05 27.95
N TYR A 412 3.00 28.75 28.30
CA TYR A 412 2.14 28.20 29.35
C TYR A 412 2.84 27.27 30.36
N GLU A 413 4.08 26.83 30.10
CA GLU A 413 4.90 26.03 31.02
C GLU A 413 6.19 26.75 31.43
N GLY A 414 6.17 27.37 32.62
CA GLY A 414 7.23 28.29 33.08
C GLY A 414 8.62 27.68 33.28
N TYR A 415 8.74 26.35 33.45
CA TYR A 415 10.05 25.68 33.54
C TYR A 415 10.68 25.39 32.16
N LEU A 416 9.90 25.46 31.07
CA LEU A 416 10.48 25.45 29.72
C LEU A 416 11.15 26.79 29.39
N GLN A 417 10.73 27.89 30.03
CA GLN A 417 11.36 29.21 29.93
C GLN A 417 12.69 29.27 30.69
N GLY A 418 13.71 28.62 30.13
CA GLY A 418 15.07 28.68 30.67
C GLY A 418 15.67 30.09 30.53
N ASP A 419 15.83 30.77 31.68
CA ASP A 419 16.67 31.96 31.88
C ASP A 419 16.29 33.22 31.06
N LEU A 420 14.99 33.57 31.04
CA LEU A 420 14.45 34.73 30.29
C LEU A 420 13.63 35.70 31.15
N THR A 421 14.24 36.32 32.16
CA THR A 421 13.61 37.31 33.04
C THR A 421 13.54 38.72 32.44
N SER A 422 12.97 38.88 31.24
CA SER A 422 12.78 40.21 30.60
C SER A 422 11.53 40.26 29.73
N ALA A 423 10.84 41.40 29.74
CA ALA A 423 9.61 41.62 29.00
C ALA A 423 9.87 41.57 27.48
N ARG A 424 9.11 40.73 26.77
CA ARG A 424 9.28 40.45 25.33
C ARG A 424 9.16 41.72 24.49
N THR A 425 10.14 42.00 23.64
CA THR A 425 10.04 43.05 22.62
C THR A 425 9.83 42.45 21.22
N PRO A 426 9.19 43.16 20.26
CA PRO A 426 8.98 42.64 18.90
C PRO A 426 10.28 42.29 18.15
N SER A 427 11.41 42.84 18.57
CA SER A 427 12.74 42.57 18.01
C SER A 427 13.30 41.17 18.31
N ASP A 428 12.88 40.53 19.40
CA ASP A 428 13.51 39.28 19.87
C ASP A 428 13.14 38.07 19.00
N HIS A 429 11.99 38.13 18.33
CA HIS A 429 11.53 37.11 17.36
C HIS A 429 12.53 36.80 16.24
N PHE A 430 13.42 37.73 15.89
CA PHE A 430 14.42 37.55 14.83
C PHE A 430 15.79 37.04 15.31
N ARG A 431 16.01 36.89 16.63
CA ARG A 431 17.32 36.55 17.20
C ARG A 431 17.43 35.19 17.87
N GLN A 432 16.32 34.61 18.33
CA GLN A 432 16.37 33.36 19.11
C GLN A 432 16.19 32.12 18.22
N LYS A 433 17.22 31.26 18.20
CA LYS A 433 17.12 29.92 17.60
C LYS A 433 16.17 29.08 18.47
N ARG A 434 14.95 28.82 17.99
CA ARG A 434 13.97 27.93 18.66
C ARG A 434 14.65 26.62 19.10
N ARG A 435 14.24 26.07 20.23
CA ARG A 435 14.64 24.71 20.65
C ARG A 435 14.25 23.72 19.55
N GLU A 436 15.14 22.78 19.24
CA GLU A 436 14.93 21.84 18.11
C GLU A 436 13.84 20.80 18.40
N HIS A 437 13.48 20.60 19.67
CA HIS A 437 12.44 19.69 20.15
C HIS A 437 11.69 20.38 21.30
N GLY A 438 10.41 20.06 21.46
CA GLY A 438 9.53 20.68 22.46
C GLY A 438 9.30 19.80 23.69
N GLY A 439 8.17 20.01 24.37
CA GLY A 439 7.79 19.31 25.60
C GLY A 439 6.54 18.43 25.51
N ALA A 440 5.88 18.31 24.35
CA ALA A 440 4.66 17.51 24.22
C ALA A 440 4.97 16.04 23.91
N ASP A 441 4.70 15.13 24.86
CA ASP A 441 4.82 13.67 24.66
C ASP A 441 3.75 13.12 23.71
N LEU A 442 2.55 13.73 23.74
CA LEU A 442 1.47 13.42 22.83
C LEU A 442 0.99 14.67 22.10
N ILE A 443 0.92 14.58 20.77
CA ILE A 443 0.19 15.54 19.93
C ILE A 443 -0.92 14.79 19.20
N THR A 444 -2.17 15.28 19.25
CA THR A 444 -3.26 14.71 18.44
C THR A 444 -3.89 15.73 17.50
N MET A 445 -4.32 15.24 16.33
CA MET A 445 -5.16 15.97 15.38
C MET A 445 -6.30 15.05 14.93
N SER A 446 -7.54 15.46 15.18
CA SER A 446 -8.73 14.65 14.89
C SER A 446 -9.70 15.44 14.01
N TYR A 447 -9.63 15.21 12.70
CA TYR A 447 -10.43 15.90 11.69
C TYR A 447 -10.26 17.43 11.71
N SER A 448 -9.04 17.86 12.02
CA SER A 448 -8.62 19.26 12.10
C SER A 448 -7.59 19.64 11.04
N LEU A 449 -6.77 18.69 10.55
CA LEU A 449 -5.76 18.96 9.52
C LEU A 449 -6.38 19.24 8.14
N SER A 450 -7.56 18.68 7.86
CA SER A 450 -8.38 19.05 6.69
C SER A 450 -9.10 20.40 6.83
N MET A 451 -9.30 20.90 8.06
CA MET A 451 -9.97 22.19 8.34
C MET A 451 -9.03 23.41 8.29
N ILE A 452 -7.71 23.20 8.38
CA ILE A 452 -6.70 24.27 8.49
C ILE A 452 -6.18 24.63 7.08
N PRO A 453 -6.43 25.82 6.50
CA PRO A 453 -6.00 26.14 5.14
C PRO A 453 -4.47 26.17 4.99
N ASP A 454 -3.79 26.85 5.91
CA ASP A 454 -2.33 26.92 6.02
C ASP A 454 -1.82 25.79 6.93
N TYR A 455 -1.86 24.56 6.41
CA TYR A 455 -1.43 23.37 7.15
C TYR A 455 0.10 23.23 7.25
N TYR A 456 0.85 23.95 6.40
CA TYR A 456 2.31 23.91 6.40
C TYR A 456 2.87 24.50 7.69
N SER A 457 2.47 25.74 8.05
CA SER A 457 2.97 26.41 9.26
C SER A 457 2.57 25.70 10.56
N VAL A 458 1.41 25.04 10.59
CA VAL A 458 0.99 24.17 11.70
C VAL A 458 1.89 22.94 11.79
N ILE A 459 2.03 22.13 10.73
CA ILE A 459 2.87 20.91 10.75
C ILE A 459 4.33 21.26 11.10
N ASP A 460 4.84 22.41 10.65
CA ASP A 460 6.15 22.92 11.02
C ASP A 460 6.27 23.22 12.52
N THR A 461 5.29 23.93 13.08
CA THR A 461 5.25 24.27 14.52
C THR A 461 5.07 23.02 15.39
N LEU A 462 4.25 22.06 14.97
CA LEU A 462 4.09 20.76 15.62
C LEU A 462 5.39 19.93 15.59
N THR A 463 6.26 20.13 14.58
CA THR A 463 7.61 19.53 14.59
C THR A 463 8.41 20.05 15.79
N SER A 464 8.42 21.36 16.05
CA SER A 464 9.10 21.96 17.22
C SER A 464 8.38 21.77 18.55
N LEU A 465 7.09 21.40 18.56
CA LEU A 465 6.29 21.19 19.78
C LEU A 465 6.49 19.79 20.39
N LEU A 466 6.72 18.78 19.55
CA LEU A 466 6.83 17.39 19.95
C LEU A 466 8.12 17.14 20.75
N ALA A 467 8.01 16.45 21.89
CA ALA A 467 9.16 15.98 22.67
C ALA A 467 10.00 14.98 21.87
N PRO A 468 11.32 14.81 22.15
CA PRO A 468 12.18 13.87 21.41
C PRO A 468 11.62 12.44 21.34
N ASN A 469 11.13 11.94 22.48
CA ASN A 469 10.51 10.62 22.59
C ASN A 469 8.99 10.62 22.30
N GLY A 470 8.41 11.75 21.85
CA GLY A 470 6.98 11.93 21.69
C GLY A 470 6.33 11.06 20.60
N VAL A 471 4.99 11.08 20.59
CA VAL A 471 4.13 10.39 19.63
C VAL A 471 3.10 11.40 19.09
N MET A 472 2.86 11.38 17.78
CA MET A 472 1.81 12.17 17.14
C MET A 472 0.74 11.24 16.56
N GLY A 473 -0.54 11.47 16.90
CA GLY A 473 -1.69 10.72 16.39
C GLY A 473 -2.60 11.58 15.52
N VAL A 474 -2.77 11.21 14.27
CA VAL A 474 -3.64 11.94 13.30
C VAL A 474 -4.73 11.02 12.79
N VAL A 475 -5.97 11.51 12.79
CA VAL A 475 -7.10 10.87 12.10
C VAL A 475 -7.85 11.92 11.28
N ASP A 476 -7.96 11.71 9.96
CA ASP A 476 -8.59 12.70 9.08
C ASP A 476 -9.13 12.10 7.76
N PHE A 477 -9.88 12.88 7.00
CA PHE A 477 -10.30 12.59 5.64
C PHE A 477 -9.16 12.76 4.63
N TYR A 478 -9.23 12.07 3.50
CA TYR A 478 -8.22 12.17 2.44
C TYR A 478 -8.75 11.64 1.09
N VAL A 479 -8.18 12.07 -0.04
CA VAL A 479 -8.36 11.34 -1.33
C VAL A 479 -7.11 11.33 -2.22
N GLN A 480 -6.51 10.14 -2.39
CA GLN A 480 -5.24 9.94 -3.13
C GLN A 480 -5.31 8.85 -4.23
N SER A 481 -4.61 9.08 -5.33
CA SER A 481 -4.34 8.08 -6.38
C SER A 481 -3.17 7.17 -5.99
N LYS A 482 -3.04 5.99 -6.63
CA LYS A 482 -1.84 5.14 -6.50
C LYS A 482 -0.58 5.85 -7.01
N VAL A 483 -0.73 6.75 -8.00
CA VAL A 483 0.36 7.57 -8.55
C VAL A 483 0.93 8.50 -7.48
N ASP A 484 0.07 9.20 -6.73
CA ASP A 484 0.44 10.22 -5.75
C ASP A 484 1.46 9.71 -4.70
N PHE A 485 1.34 8.44 -4.28
CA PHE A 485 2.18 7.82 -3.23
C PHE A 485 3.06 6.66 -3.71
N GLY A 486 2.92 6.20 -4.95
CA GLY A 486 3.48 4.93 -5.44
C GLY A 486 5.01 4.81 -5.37
N PHE A 487 5.70 5.94 -5.34
CA PHE A 487 7.17 6.05 -5.27
C PHE A 487 7.72 6.12 -3.83
N ARG A 488 6.89 6.20 -2.78
CA ARG A 488 7.33 6.58 -1.42
C ARG A 488 7.39 5.43 -0.40
N ASN A 489 8.57 4.89 -0.12
CA ASN A 489 8.81 3.78 0.83
C ASN A 489 8.60 4.13 2.33
N HIS A 490 8.66 5.41 2.71
CA HIS A 490 8.48 5.86 4.11
C HIS A 490 7.03 5.88 4.61
N THR A 491 6.05 5.75 3.70
CA THR A 491 4.61 5.89 3.99
C THR A 491 4.04 4.90 4.99
N GLY A 492 4.69 3.75 5.21
CA GLY A 492 4.28 2.74 6.18
C GLY A 492 2.90 2.11 5.96
N GLY A 493 2.22 2.33 4.83
CA GLY A 493 0.87 1.81 4.60
C GLY A 493 0.23 2.19 3.27
N LEU A 494 -0.14 1.17 2.49
CA LEU A 494 -0.77 1.30 1.16
C LEU A 494 -2.11 0.54 1.04
N ILE A 495 -2.42 -0.39 1.98
CA ILE A 495 -3.71 -1.12 2.01
C ILE A 495 -4.84 -0.11 2.11
N ASP A 496 -5.86 -0.24 1.26
CA ASP A 496 -6.98 0.70 1.09
C ASP A 496 -6.59 2.18 0.87
N ARG A 497 -5.32 2.51 0.59
CA ARG A 497 -4.91 3.92 0.40
C ARG A 497 -5.48 4.52 -0.89
N HIS A 498 -5.58 3.74 -1.97
CA HIS A 498 -6.09 4.24 -3.25
C HIS A 498 -7.59 4.59 -3.21
N VAL A 499 -7.93 5.77 -3.76
CA VAL A 499 -9.30 6.19 -4.08
C VAL A 499 -9.42 6.38 -5.60
N ASN A 500 -10.43 5.76 -6.21
CA ASN A 500 -10.66 5.85 -7.67
C ASN A 500 -11.07 7.26 -8.11
N LEU A 501 -10.91 7.59 -9.41
CA LEU A 501 -11.12 8.95 -9.93
C LEU A 501 -12.46 9.57 -9.50
N LEU A 502 -13.57 8.85 -9.72
CA LEU A 502 -14.92 9.32 -9.37
C LEU A 502 -15.05 9.62 -7.88
N GLY A 503 -14.52 8.75 -7.00
CA GLY A 503 -14.50 8.98 -5.56
C GLY A 503 -13.63 10.16 -5.15
N ARG A 504 -12.48 10.39 -5.82
CA ARG A 504 -11.63 11.55 -5.54
C ARG A 504 -12.33 12.86 -5.90
N THR A 505 -12.95 12.94 -7.07
CA THR A 505 -13.70 14.13 -7.51
C THR A 505 -14.92 14.38 -6.61
N PHE A 506 -15.75 13.34 -6.39
CA PHE A 506 -16.97 13.47 -5.59
C PHE A 506 -16.69 13.91 -4.15
N TRP A 507 -15.75 13.26 -3.46
CA TRP A 507 -15.48 13.62 -2.06
C TRP A 507 -14.79 14.98 -1.93
N ARG A 508 -13.93 15.42 -2.87
CA ARG A 508 -13.43 16.80 -2.86
C ARG A 508 -14.58 17.79 -3.00
N ALA A 509 -15.37 17.69 -4.07
CA ALA A 509 -16.48 18.62 -4.32
C ALA A 509 -17.55 18.60 -3.21
N TRP A 510 -17.73 17.48 -2.50
CA TRP A 510 -18.63 17.41 -1.35
C TRP A 510 -18.09 18.17 -0.13
N PHE A 511 -16.82 17.96 0.22
CA PHE A 511 -16.22 18.51 1.45
C PHE A 511 -15.76 19.97 1.30
N ASP A 512 -15.44 20.41 0.08
CA ASP A 512 -15.09 21.80 -0.25
C ASP A 512 -16.24 22.79 0.05
N VAL A 513 -17.50 22.32 -0.05
CA VAL A 513 -18.70 23.08 0.34
C VAL A 513 -18.70 23.46 1.84
N ASP A 514 -18.18 22.58 2.69
CA ASP A 514 -18.00 22.83 4.14
C ASP A 514 -16.58 23.42 4.44
N ARG A 515 -15.85 23.88 3.40
CA ARG A 515 -14.45 24.39 3.43
C ARG A 515 -13.43 23.38 3.99
N VAL A 516 -13.66 22.08 3.76
CA VAL A 516 -12.80 20.99 4.27
C VAL A 516 -11.91 20.46 3.15
N GLY A 517 -10.60 20.67 3.27
CA GLY A 517 -9.62 20.31 2.23
C GLY A 517 -9.20 18.83 2.29
N LEU A 518 -9.43 18.09 1.20
CA LEU A 518 -9.04 16.67 1.04
C LEU A 518 -7.88 16.49 0.05
N GLU A 519 -7.02 17.50 -0.10
CA GLU A 519 -5.85 17.48 -0.98
C GLU A 519 -4.79 16.47 -0.49
N PRO A 520 -4.11 15.74 -1.40
CA PRO A 520 -3.01 14.84 -1.05
C PRO A 520 -1.93 15.52 -0.20
N GLY A 521 -1.61 16.78 -0.51
CA GLY A 521 -0.53 17.57 0.09
C GLY A 521 -0.55 17.64 1.61
N ARG A 522 -1.72 17.68 2.25
CA ARG A 522 -1.87 17.75 3.71
C ARG A 522 -1.20 16.57 4.41
N ARG A 523 -1.61 15.38 3.99
CA ARG A 523 -1.09 14.11 4.48
C ARG A 523 0.32 13.85 3.97
N ASP A 524 0.62 14.26 2.75
CA ASP A 524 1.93 14.05 2.14
C ASP A 524 3.03 14.89 2.81
N TYR A 525 2.69 16.10 3.27
CA TYR A 525 3.60 16.93 4.06
C TYR A 525 3.79 16.37 5.47
N LEU A 526 2.71 15.90 6.12
CA LEU A 526 2.78 15.19 7.41
C LEU A 526 3.71 13.96 7.32
N GLU A 527 3.50 13.07 6.34
CA GLU A 527 4.31 11.87 6.11
C GLU A 527 5.75 12.18 5.61
N TYR A 528 6.07 13.43 5.24
CA TYR A 528 7.42 13.90 4.88
C TYR A 528 8.16 14.58 6.05
N ARG A 529 7.42 15.20 6.98
CA ARG A 529 7.94 15.94 8.13
C ARG A 529 8.21 15.09 9.36
N PHE A 530 7.54 13.95 9.47
CA PHE A 530 7.64 13.03 10.61
C PHE A 530 8.01 11.61 10.16
N GLY A 531 8.50 10.80 11.10
CA GLY A 531 8.67 9.36 10.93
C GLY A 531 7.35 8.63 11.16
N THR A 532 6.98 7.69 10.29
CA THR A 532 5.71 6.94 10.40
C THR A 532 5.91 5.65 11.20
N ILE A 533 5.21 5.51 12.33
CA ILE A 533 5.16 4.29 13.17
C ILE A 533 4.07 3.35 12.65
N HIS A 534 2.84 3.85 12.52
CA HIS A 534 1.68 3.10 12.02
C HIS A 534 0.85 3.94 11.06
N ASN A 535 0.17 3.26 10.13
CA ASN A 535 -0.72 3.88 9.14
C ASN A 535 -1.86 2.91 8.82
N VAL A 536 -3.10 3.38 8.84
CA VAL A 536 -4.31 2.64 8.48
C VAL A 536 -5.16 3.49 7.55
N ASN A 537 -5.66 2.91 6.47
CA ASN A 537 -6.65 3.55 5.60
C ASN A 537 -7.97 2.80 5.71
N ALA A 538 -9.09 3.51 5.74
CA ALA A 538 -10.40 2.93 5.96
C ALA A 538 -11.51 3.71 5.23
N ARG A 539 -12.75 3.21 5.33
CA ARG A 539 -13.94 3.77 4.67
C ARG A 539 -15.12 3.82 5.64
N ASN A 540 -15.72 4.99 5.85
CA ASN A 540 -16.96 5.11 6.63
C ASN A 540 -18.15 4.67 5.78
N LYS A 541 -18.39 3.34 5.75
CA LYS A 541 -19.43 2.70 4.93
C LYS A 541 -20.86 3.09 5.30
N VAL A 542 -21.10 3.67 6.48
CA VAL A 542 -22.43 4.15 6.91
C VAL A 542 -22.88 5.37 6.10
N LEU A 543 -21.93 6.24 5.74
CA LEU A 543 -22.16 7.49 4.99
C LEU A 543 -21.61 7.42 3.56
N GLY A 544 -21.79 6.29 2.88
CA GLY A 544 -21.41 6.15 1.47
C GLY A 544 -19.94 5.81 1.20
N ALA A 545 -19.20 5.35 2.22
CA ALA A 545 -17.78 4.98 2.14
C ALA A 545 -16.80 6.17 2.02
N ILE A 546 -17.01 7.22 2.82
CA ILE A 546 -16.07 8.35 2.97
C ILE A 546 -14.67 7.81 3.34
N PRO A 547 -13.60 8.15 2.62
CA PRO A 547 -12.24 7.74 2.96
C PRO A 547 -11.69 8.54 4.13
N TYR A 548 -11.17 7.82 5.13
CA TYR A 548 -10.41 8.39 6.23
C TYR A 548 -9.17 7.53 6.50
N TYR A 549 -8.19 8.11 7.19
CA TYR A 549 -6.98 7.42 7.62
C TYR A 549 -6.72 7.66 9.11
N ILE A 550 -5.96 6.75 9.71
CA ILE A 550 -5.34 6.92 11.03
C ILE A 550 -3.83 6.79 10.79
N TRP A 551 -3.05 7.72 11.31
CA TRP A 551 -1.59 7.73 11.20
C TRP A 551 -0.99 8.01 12.57
N LEU A 552 0.04 7.26 12.94
CA LEU A 552 0.87 7.51 14.09
C LEU A 552 2.30 7.76 13.65
N GLY A 553 2.92 8.79 14.20
CA GLY A 553 4.30 9.14 13.92
C GLY A 553 5.07 9.66 15.12
N CYS A 554 6.32 10.03 14.84
CA CYS A 554 7.28 10.62 15.77
C CYS A 554 8.28 11.48 14.99
N HIS A 555 9.32 12.00 15.65
CA HIS A 555 10.36 12.79 14.99
C HIS A 555 10.98 12.07 13.78
N LYS A 556 11.18 12.80 12.67
CA LYS A 556 11.81 12.30 11.44
C LYS A 556 13.21 11.75 11.69
N LYS A 557 13.93 12.32 12.66
CA LYS A 557 15.15 11.76 13.26
C LYS A 557 14.74 11.10 14.58
N PRO A 558 14.81 9.76 14.73
CA PRO A 558 14.21 9.08 15.89
C PRO A 558 14.96 9.25 17.21
N PHE A 559 16.15 9.86 17.20
CA PHE A 559 16.97 10.11 18.39
C PHE A 559 17.52 11.53 18.35
N ALA A 560 17.54 12.19 19.51
CA ALA A 560 18.06 13.54 19.68
C ALA A 560 19.46 13.54 20.30
N SER A 561 20.25 14.55 19.92
CA SER A 561 21.49 15.06 20.54
C SER A 561 22.71 14.15 20.80
N SER A 562 22.66 12.80 20.72
CA SER A 562 23.84 11.96 20.99
C SER A 562 24.29 11.03 19.85
N SER A 563 23.37 10.41 19.11
CA SER A 563 23.70 9.50 18.00
C SER A 563 23.29 10.04 16.63
N LEU A 564 24.17 9.91 15.65
CA LEU A 564 23.87 10.22 14.26
C LEU A 564 22.86 9.20 13.70
N PRO A 565 21.97 9.60 12.76
CA PRO A 565 21.14 8.63 12.02
C PRO A 565 21.94 7.53 11.33
N ARG A 566 23.24 7.77 11.08
CA ARG A 566 24.20 6.78 10.60
C ARG A 566 24.41 5.63 11.58
N GLU A 567 24.50 5.90 12.88
CA GLU A 567 24.74 4.87 13.91
C GLU A 567 23.53 3.94 14.05
N LEU A 568 22.30 4.46 13.96
CA LEU A 568 21.11 3.62 13.89
C LEU A 568 21.14 2.72 12.64
N VAL A 569 21.51 3.28 11.49
CA VAL A 569 21.58 2.56 10.21
C VAL A 569 22.68 1.50 10.23
N GLU A 570 23.85 1.80 10.80
CA GLU A 570 24.98 0.87 10.97
C GLU A 570 24.68 -0.22 12.01
N TYR A 571 24.00 0.12 13.12
CA TYR A 571 23.51 -0.85 14.11
C TYR A 571 22.48 -1.80 13.49
N VAL A 572 21.49 -1.27 12.77
CA VAL A 572 20.49 -2.07 12.05
C VAL A 572 21.14 -2.94 10.97
N ASP A 573 22.17 -2.45 10.29
CA ASP A 573 22.94 -3.22 9.32
C ASP A 573 23.65 -4.40 9.98
N ALA A 574 24.41 -4.17 11.05
CA ALA A 574 25.09 -5.22 11.82
C ALA A 574 24.10 -6.24 12.44
N LEU A 575 22.93 -5.79 12.90
CA LEU A 575 21.86 -6.69 13.37
C LEU A 575 21.31 -7.62 12.27
N VAL A 576 21.49 -7.29 10.99
CA VAL A 576 21.11 -8.11 9.83
C VAL A 576 22.27 -9.00 9.37
N THR A 577 23.50 -8.49 9.34
CA THR A 577 24.63 -9.10 8.62
C THR A 577 25.65 -9.84 9.51
N GLU A 578 25.87 -9.41 10.76
CA GLU A 578 27.00 -9.86 11.60
C GLU A 578 26.63 -10.82 12.73
N SER A 579 27.54 -11.75 13.07
CA SER A 579 27.44 -12.65 14.23
C SER A 579 27.55 -11.87 15.57
N PRO A 580 26.79 -12.21 16.64
CA PRO A 580 26.50 -11.30 17.76
C PRO A 580 27.64 -11.01 18.78
N TYR A 581 28.91 -11.15 18.41
CA TYR A 581 30.04 -11.13 19.36
C TYR A 581 30.81 -9.79 19.49
N LEU A 582 30.45 -8.72 18.78
CA LEU A 582 31.30 -7.50 18.65
C LEU A 582 30.63 -6.14 18.92
N LEU A 583 29.58 -6.06 19.76
CA LEU A 583 29.14 -4.77 20.34
C LEU A 583 28.92 -4.85 21.87
N PRO A 584 29.87 -4.33 22.68
CA PRO A 584 29.61 -3.97 24.07
C PRO A 584 28.64 -2.78 24.14
N ALA A 585 27.73 -2.79 25.12
CA ALA A 585 26.64 -1.79 25.23
C ALA A 585 27.08 -0.32 25.51
N ASN A 586 28.38 -0.02 25.59
CA ASN A 586 28.92 1.28 25.99
C ASN A 586 30.21 1.66 25.21
N ALA A 587 30.14 1.82 23.88
CA ALA A 587 31.34 2.10 23.05
C ALA A 587 31.11 2.98 21.79
N PRO A 588 30.65 4.24 21.91
CA PRO A 588 30.37 5.10 20.74
C PRO A 588 31.61 5.45 19.89
N ASN A 589 32.81 5.42 20.47
CA ASN A 589 34.03 5.95 19.82
C ASN A 589 34.92 4.90 19.11
N ALA A 590 34.51 3.62 19.09
CA ALA A 590 35.31 2.54 18.49
C ALA A 590 34.96 2.30 17.01
N LEU A 591 33.66 2.32 16.68
CA LEU A 591 33.12 1.88 15.39
C LEU A 591 33.69 2.68 14.21
N THR A 592 33.81 4.01 14.36
CA THR A 592 34.21 4.95 13.30
C THR A 592 35.62 4.72 12.72
N ARG A 593 36.47 3.91 13.37
CA ARG A 593 37.81 3.54 12.88
C ARG A 593 37.85 2.20 12.15
N ALA A 594 36.81 1.36 12.30
CA ALA A 594 36.69 0.10 11.57
C ALA A 594 36.17 0.33 10.14
N THR A 595 35.12 1.15 9.98
CA THR A 595 34.38 1.44 8.74
C THR A 595 35.19 2.12 7.61
N GLN A 596 36.51 2.26 7.76
CA GLN A 596 37.40 2.87 6.77
C GLN A 596 38.41 1.90 6.14
N LYS A 597 38.43 0.60 6.50
CA LYS A 597 39.64 -0.23 6.26
C LYS A 597 39.53 -1.63 5.65
N ALA A 598 38.37 -2.21 5.36
CA ALA A 598 38.33 -3.57 4.79
C ALA A 598 37.13 -3.88 3.86
N ALA A 599 37.44 -4.26 2.62
CA ALA A 599 36.58 -4.96 1.64
C ALA A 599 35.30 -4.21 1.15
N PRO A 600 34.67 -4.67 0.05
CA PRO A 600 33.30 -4.31 -0.28
C PRO A 600 32.34 -4.96 0.74
N GLU A 601 31.99 -4.22 1.79
CA GLU A 601 31.16 -4.69 2.90
C GLU A 601 29.77 -5.13 2.43
N ILE A 602 29.32 -6.29 2.91
CA ILE A 602 27.98 -6.83 2.60
C ILE A 602 26.95 -6.02 3.39
N ARG A 603 26.14 -5.22 2.69
CA ARG A 603 25.10 -4.36 3.30
C ARG A 603 23.71 -4.98 3.27
N SER A 604 22.86 -4.56 4.19
CA SER A 604 21.44 -4.93 4.30
C SER A 604 20.53 -4.06 3.42
N LYS A 605 19.36 -4.59 3.06
CA LYS A 605 18.33 -3.81 2.34
C LYS A 605 17.80 -2.62 3.15
N ALA A 606 17.90 -2.69 4.47
CA ALA A 606 17.58 -1.58 5.37
C ALA A 606 18.60 -0.43 5.20
N PHE A 607 19.90 -0.74 5.17
CA PHE A 607 20.96 0.21 4.88
C PHE A 607 20.79 0.83 3.49
N ASP A 608 20.59 0.00 2.46
CA ASP A 608 20.37 0.44 1.07
C ASP A 608 19.22 1.48 0.98
N ALA A 609 18.07 1.17 1.58
CA ALA A 609 16.90 2.05 1.58
C ALA A 609 17.04 3.28 2.49
N ALA A 610 17.80 3.17 3.60
CA ALA A 610 18.08 4.32 4.46
C ALA A 610 19.00 5.32 3.77
N VAL A 611 20.07 4.87 3.10
CA VAL A 611 20.98 5.72 2.33
C VAL A 611 20.23 6.47 1.22
N ALA A 612 19.41 5.77 0.43
CA ALA A 612 18.63 6.37 -0.65
C ALA A 612 17.61 7.42 -0.15
N ASN A 613 17.02 7.21 1.04
CA ASN A 613 16.10 8.18 1.63
C ASN A 613 16.84 9.38 2.22
N LEU A 614 17.95 9.15 2.95
CA LEU A 614 18.73 10.20 3.58
C LEU A 614 19.41 11.12 2.55
N SER A 615 19.93 10.57 1.45
CA SER A 615 20.46 11.38 0.33
C SER A 615 19.39 12.24 -0.33
N SER A 616 18.13 11.81 -0.27
CA SER A 616 16.96 12.50 -0.82
C SER A 616 16.21 13.39 0.20
N ASN A 617 16.74 13.53 1.43
CA ASN A 617 16.07 14.18 2.57
C ASN A 617 14.63 13.65 2.85
N LEU A 618 14.36 12.39 2.54
CA LEU A 618 13.10 11.72 2.88
C LEU A 618 13.20 11.13 4.31
N PRO A 619 12.07 10.95 5.03
CA PRO A 619 12.06 10.13 6.24
C PRO A 619 12.52 8.70 5.95
N LEU A 620 12.97 7.99 6.97
CA LEU A 620 13.35 6.58 6.81
C LEU A 620 12.10 5.71 6.52
N PRO A 621 12.27 4.49 5.99
CA PRO A 621 11.20 3.50 5.96
C PRO A 621 10.57 3.28 7.35
N SER A 622 9.26 3.02 7.42
CA SER A 622 8.52 2.82 8.69
C SER A 622 9.06 1.70 9.62
N PHE A 623 9.97 0.87 9.11
CA PHE A 623 10.77 -0.08 9.89
C PHE A 623 11.60 0.61 10.98
N PHE A 624 12.25 1.72 10.68
CA PHE A 624 13.18 2.42 11.58
C PHE A 624 12.51 3.19 12.74
N TYR A 625 11.18 3.21 12.79
CA TYR A 625 10.39 3.87 13.85
C TYR A 625 9.59 2.86 14.69
N GLN A 626 9.91 1.56 14.61
CA GLN A 626 9.24 0.49 15.35
C GLN A 626 9.94 0.21 16.68
N ASN A 627 9.17 -0.19 17.71
CA ASN A 627 9.71 -0.49 19.04
C ASN A 627 10.59 -1.76 19.06
N HIS A 628 10.47 -2.62 18.04
CA HIS A 628 11.18 -3.89 17.91
C HIS A 628 11.57 -4.10 16.44
N HIS A 629 12.82 -4.49 16.18
CA HIS A 629 13.37 -4.66 14.83
C HIS A 629 13.48 -6.15 14.45
N TRP A 630 12.52 -6.99 14.89
CA TRP A 630 12.52 -8.43 14.59
C TRP A 630 12.33 -8.73 13.11
N ARG A 631 11.51 -7.98 12.38
CA ARG A 631 11.29 -8.14 10.94
C ARG A 631 12.10 -7.14 10.14
N ILE A 632 12.94 -7.62 9.25
CA ILE A 632 13.82 -6.81 8.41
C ILE A 632 13.02 -6.07 7.33
N TYR A 633 13.47 -4.86 6.98
CA TYR A 633 12.90 -4.08 5.88
C TYR A 633 12.88 -4.86 4.56
N TYR A 634 11.72 -4.83 3.90
CA TYR A 634 11.47 -5.38 2.57
C TYR A 634 10.61 -4.39 1.77
N ASP A 635 10.78 -4.30 0.45
CA ASP A 635 9.83 -3.55 -0.39
C ASP A 635 8.67 -4.45 -0.82
N GLU A 636 7.57 -4.29 -0.10
CA GLU A 636 6.23 -4.84 -0.35
C GLU A 636 5.64 -4.62 -1.75
N ARG A 637 6.19 -3.69 -2.55
CA ARG A 637 5.69 -3.36 -3.89
C ARG A 637 6.22 -4.29 -4.97
N LEU A 638 7.31 -5.01 -4.68
CA LEU A 638 7.91 -5.94 -5.61
C LEU A 638 6.92 -7.06 -5.96
N GLU A 639 6.84 -7.41 -7.23
CA GLU A 639 5.87 -8.38 -7.73
C GLU A 639 5.94 -9.71 -6.96
N LYS A 640 7.16 -10.17 -6.66
CA LYS A 640 7.47 -11.37 -5.87
C LYS A 640 6.87 -11.38 -4.46
N HIS A 641 6.51 -10.23 -3.89
CA HIS A 641 5.80 -10.12 -2.61
C HIS A 641 4.28 -10.02 -2.79
N THR A 642 3.82 -9.39 -3.87
CA THR A 642 2.38 -9.19 -4.14
C THR A 642 1.67 -10.41 -4.75
N GLN A 643 2.41 -11.34 -5.38
CA GLN A 643 1.88 -12.52 -6.08
C GLN A 643 0.95 -13.41 -5.22
N PHE A 644 1.09 -13.37 -3.90
CA PHE A 644 0.29 -14.15 -2.96
C PHE A 644 -1.10 -13.56 -2.65
N ASN A 645 -1.45 -12.39 -3.20
CA ASN A 645 -2.76 -11.74 -3.06
C ASN A 645 -3.21 -11.58 -1.58
N ASP A 646 -2.29 -11.23 -0.70
CA ASP A 646 -2.51 -11.08 0.76
C ASP A 646 -3.05 -12.37 1.46
N GLU A 647 -2.75 -13.56 0.94
CA GLU A 647 -3.05 -14.84 1.60
C GLU A 647 -1.78 -15.68 1.91
N TYR A 648 -1.70 -16.17 3.15
CA TYR A 648 -0.67 -17.13 3.58
C TYR A 648 -1.04 -18.56 3.17
N ILE A 649 -0.05 -19.40 2.90
CA ILE A 649 -0.31 -20.78 2.45
C ILE A 649 -0.71 -21.68 3.63
N TYR A 650 -0.06 -21.52 4.80
CA TYR A 650 -0.21 -22.44 5.93
C TYR A 650 -0.55 -21.71 7.23
N ALA A 651 -1.56 -22.18 7.97
CA ALA A 651 -1.89 -21.66 9.31
C ALA A 651 -1.10 -22.33 10.46
N PHE A 652 -0.46 -23.47 10.16
CA PHE A 652 0.34 -24.31 11.06
C PHE A 652 1.40 -25.06 10.21
N THR A 653 2.46 -25.57 10.84
CA THR A 653 3.55 -26.30 10.15
C THR A 653 3.29 -27.81 10.05
N TRP A 654 4.09 -28.54 9.24
CA TRP A 654 3.91 -29.98 8.95
C TRP A 654 5.16 -30.81 9.33
N GLU A 655 5.97 -30.33 10.27
CA GLU A 655 7.20 -30.97 10.71
C GLU A 655 7.13 -31.28 12.21
N ASP A 656 7.57 -32.47 12.61
CA ASP A 656 7.55 -32.90 14.01
C ASP A 656 8.60 -32.14 14.83
N SER A 657 8.14 -31.16 15.61
CA SER A 657 8.99 -30.30 16.44
C SER A 657 9.82 -31.06 17.47
N ARG A 658 9.33 -32.21 17.97
CA ARG A 658 10.10 -33.07 18.88
C ARG A 658 11.21 -33.81 18.14
N VAL A 659 11.02 -34.13 16.86
CA VAL A 659 12.07 -34.75 16.02
C VAL A 659 13.09 -33.71 15.63
N ASP A 660 12.67 -32.51 15.22
CA ASP A 660 13.57 -31.40 14.93
C ASP A 660 14.42 -31.03 16.14
N ALA A 661 13.85 -30.94 17.35
CA ALA A 661 14.64 -30.70 18.57
C ALA A 661 15.74 -31.78 18.79
N ARG A 662 15.49 -33.04 18.42
CA ARG A 662 16.48 -34.14 18.53
C ARG A 662 17.53 -34.13 17.40
N ILE A 663 17.13 -33.81 16.17
CA ILE A 663 18.04 -33.74 15.00
C ILE A 663 18.94 -32.50 15.09
N LEU A 664 18.34 -31.35 15.38
CA LEU A 664 19.03 -30.07 15.44
C LEU A 664 19.85 -29.95 16.73
N ASN A 665 19.29 -30.34 17.88
CA ASN A 665 19.98 -30.32 19.18
C ASN A 665 20.68 -28.97 19.41
N LEU A 666 19.94 -27.85 19.29
CA LEU A 666 20.51 -26.51 19.20
C LEU A 666 21.24 -26.09 20.48
N LYS A 667 22.23 -25.21 20.33
CA LYS A 667 23.08 -24.68 21.39
C LYS A 667 23.04 -23.16 21.41
N SER A 668 23.43 -22.54 22.52
CA SER A 668 23.39 -21.09 22.69
C SER A 668 24.39 -20.30 21.81
N ASP A 669 25.28 -20.98 21.08
CA ASP A 669 26.13 -20.39 20.03
C ASP A 669 25.56 -20.57 18.61
N ASP A 670 24.48 -21.35 18.43
CA ASP A 670 23.97 -21.64 17.09
C ASP A 670 23.32 -20.41 16.44
N VAL A 671 23.67 -20.21 15.16
CA VAL A 671 23.04 -19.27 14.24
C VAL A 671 22.26 -20.12 13.25
N VAL A 672 20.94 -20.12 13.41
CA VAL A 672 20.00 -20.95 12.62
C VAL A 672 19.42 -20.10 11.49
N LEU A 673 19.35 -20.64 10.29
CA LEU A 673 18.48 -20.15 9.21
C LEU A 673 17.40 -21.21 8.97
N ALA A 674 16.14 -20.79 8.84
CA ALA A 674 15.02 -21.69 8.64
C ALA A 674 13.89 -21.04 7.85
N ILE A 675 13.12 -21.83 7.10
CA ILE A 675 11.89 -21.36 6.48
C ILE A 675 10.87 -20.99 7.57
N CYS A 676 10.23 -19.83 7.44
CA CYS A 676 9.24 -19.35 8.40
C CYS A 676 7.99 -20.23 8.40
N SER A 677 7.35 -20.41 7.23
CA SER A 677 6.03 -21.02 7.11
C SER A 677 5.07 -20.35 8.12
N ALA A 678 4.22 -21.11 8.82
CA ALA A 678 3.33 -20.57 9.85
C ALA A 678 4.04 -20.05 11.11
N GLY A 679 5.38 -20.19 11.22
CA GLY A 679 6.20 -19.72 12.35
C GLY A 679 6.35 -20.71 13.52
N ASP A 680 5.63 -21.84 13.53
CA ASP A 680 5.63 -22.78 14.67
C ASP A 680 7.01 -23.38 14.94
N ASN A 681 7.73 -23.76 13.86
CA ASN A 681 9.07 -24.33 13.92
C ASN A 681 10.08 -23.29 14.45
N ILE A 682 9.96 -22.03 14.02
CA ILE A 682 10.78 -20.91 14.49
C ILE A 682 10.63 -20.70 16.01
N LEU A 683 9.41 -20.79 16.54
CA LEU A 683 9.14 -20.72 17.97
C LEU A 683 9.71 -21.94 18.72
N SER A 684 9.64 -23.14 18.10
CA SER A 684 10.26 -24.36 18.63
C SER A 684 11.81 -24.32 18.62
N TYR A 685 12.41 -23.49 17.78
CA TYR A 685 13.85 -23.23 17.78
C TYR A 685 14.21 -22.16 18.82
N ALA A 686 13.42 -21.09 18.95
CA ALA A 686 13.55 -20.10 20.02
C ALA A 686 13.46 -20.72 21.43
N MET A 687 12.65 -21.77 21.61
CA MET A 687 12.58 -22.57 22.83
C MET A 687 13.89 -23.29 23.22
N GLN A 688 14.84 -23.45 22.30
CA GLN A 688 16.19 -23.96 22.61
C GLN A 688 17.20 -22.83 22.94
N SER A 689 16.79 -21.56 22.82
CA SER A 689 17.60 -20.35 23.02
C SER A 689 18.95 -20.33 22.27
N PRO A 690 18.95 -20.51 20.93
CA PRO A 690 20.13 -20.30 20.09
C PRO A 690 20.55 -18.82 20.06
N ALA A 691 21.79 -18.53 19.65
CA ALA A 691 22.30 -17.17 19.50
C ALA A 691 21.48 -16.34 18.50
N ARG A 692 20.98 -16.98 17.43
CA ARG A 692 20.12 -16.33 16.44
C ARG A 692 19.24 -17.31 15.67
N VAL A 693 18.06 -16.85 15.25
CA VAL A 693 17.23 -17.50 14.23
C VAL A 693 16.90 -16.50 13.12
N HIS A 694 17.30 -16.81 11.89
CA HIS A 694 16.88 -16.16 10.65
C HIS A 694 15.69 -16.94 10.08
N ALA A 695 14.46 -16.47 10.35
CA ALA A 695 13.24 -16.98 9.73
C ALA A 695 13.07 -16.35 8.34
N VAL A 696 12.90 -17.15 7.30
CA VAL A 696 12.84 -16.67 5.90
C VAL A 696 11.54 -17.11 5.23
N ASP A 697 10.82 -16.19 4.59
CA ASP A 697 9.67 -16.50 3.73
C ASP A 697 9.56 -15.50 2.58
N LEU A 698 9.19 -15.96 1.39
CA LEU A 698 8.88 -15.05 0.29
C LEU A 698 7.51 -14.40 0.46
N ASN A 699 6.59 -15.02 1.20
CA ASN A 699 5.23 -14.51 1.38
C ASN A 699 5.15 -13.55 2.58
N PRO A 700 4.84 -12.25 2.38
CA PRO A 700 4.79 -11.27 3.46
C PRO A 700 3.79 -11.61 4.58
N THR A 701 2.76 -12.39 4.27
CA THR A 701 1.68 -12.75 5.20
C THR A 701 1.99 -13.95 6.10
N GLN A 702 2.90 -14.84 5.69
CA GLN A 702 3.50 -15.84 6.58
C GLN A 702 4.30 -15.13 7.68
N CYS A 703 5.14 -14.18 7.28
CA CYS A 703 5.86 -13.31 8.21
C CYS A 703 4.91 -12.49 9.11
N HIS A 704 3.75 -12.03 8.63
CA HIS A 704 2.74 -11.38 9.48
C HIS A 704 2.12 -12.33 10.53
N LEU A 705 2.01 -13.63 10.25
CA LEU A 705 1.52 -14.63 11.21
C LEU A 705 2.56 -14.93 12.30
N LEU A 706 3.84 -15.00 11.93
CA LEU A 706 4.94 -15.11 12.90
C LEU A 706 5.02 -13.84 13.78
N GLU A 707 4.97 -12.63 13.20
CA GLU A 707 4.88 -11.37 13.96
C GLU A 707 3.73 -11.37 14.97
N LEU A 708 2.53 -11.83 14.56
CA LEU A 708 1.37 -11.89 15.45
C LEU A 708 1.58 -12.83 16.65
N LYS A 709 2.23 -13.98 16.43
CA LYS A 709 2.57 -14.93 17.49
C LYS A 709 3.57 -14.32 18.47
N ILE A 710 4.63 -13.66 17.98
CA ILE A 710 5.65 -12.99 18.81
C ILE A 710 5.04 -11.85 19.63
N ALA A 711 4.31 -10.94 18.99
CA ALA A 711 3.61 -9.84 19.66
C ALA A 711 2.65 -10.36 20.76
N SER A 712 2.03 -11.53 20.55
CA SER A 712 1.15 -12.15 21.53
C SER A 712 1.88 -12.80 22.71
N TYR A 713 3.13 -13.26 22.56
CA TYR A 713 3.94 -13.65 23.73
C TYR A 713 4.30 -12.44 24.58
N VAL A 714 4.69 -11.32 23.96
CA VAL A 714 5.15 -10.13 24.69
C VAL A 714 3.98 -9.41 25.40
N ALA A 715 2.84 -9.25 24.74
CA ALA A 715 1.78 -8.37 25.23
C ALA A 715 0.56 -9.05 25.90
N LEU A 716 0.37 -10.36 25.73
CA LEU A 716 -0.87 -11.06 26.15
C LEU A 716 -0.61 -12.17 27.19
N PRO A 717 -1.53 -12.34 28.17
CA PRO A 717 -1.51 -13.48 29.07
C PRO A 717 -1.83 -14.78 28.31
N TYR A 718 -1.36 -15.92 28.85
CA TYR A 718 -1.52 -17.24 28.24
C TYR A 718 -2.97 -17.58 27.86
N ALA A 719 -3.97 -17.12 28.64
CA ALA A 719 -5.38 -17.37 28.37
C ALA A 719 -5.89 -16.77 27.05
N ASP A 720 -5.36 -15.61 26.63
CA ASP A 720 -5.76 -14.96 25.37
C ASP A 720 -4.88 -15.42 24.21
N PHE A 721 -3.60 -15.72 24.48
CA PHE A 721 -2.72 -16.42 23.56
C PHE A 721 -3.29 -17.79 23.15
N TRP A 722 -3.79 -18.58 24.11
CA TRP A 722 -4.43 -19.88 23.86
C TRP A 722 -5.72 -19.76 23.05
N LYS A 723 -6.55 -18.76 23.29
CA LYS A 723 -7.72 -18.50 22.43
C LYS A 723 -7.29 -18.22 20.98
N LEU A 724 -6.29 -17.35 20.79
CA LEU A 724 -5.80 -16.99 19.45
C LEU A 724 -5.22 -18.17 18.67
N PHE A 725 -4.36 -19.00 19.29
CA PHE A 725 -3.60 -20.04 18.57
C PHE A 725 -3.90 -21.49 19.00
N GLY A 726 -4.50 -21.71 20.17
CA GLY A 726 -5.09 -23.00 20.54
C GLY A 726 -6.48 -23.17 19.94
N GLU A 727 -7.41 -22.26 20.24
CA GLU A 727 -8.79 -22.29 19.70
C GLU A 727 -8.92 -21.71 18.28
N GLY A 728 -7.91 -20.96 17.81
CA GLY A 728 -7.95 -20.27 16.52
C GLY A 728 -8.93 -19.09 16.47
N LYS A 729 -9.45 -18.62 17.62
CA LYS A 729 -10.56 -17.67 17.74
C LYS A 729 -10.45 -16.80 18.99
N HIS A 730 -10.76 -15.51 18.86
CA HIS A 730 -10.82 -14.61 20.01
C HIS A 730 -11.86 -13.50 19.77
N PRO A 731 -12.96 -13.43 20.55
CA PRO A 731 -14.04 -12.48 20.29
C PRO A 731 -13.62 -11.01 20.43
N GLY A 732 -12.68 -10.72 21.33
CA GLY A 732 -12.10 -9.38 21.52
C GLY A 732 -10.87 -9.07 20.65
N PHE A 733 -10.55 -9.85 19.61
CA PHE A 733 -9.25 -9.75 18.91
C PHE A 733 -8.93 -8.33 18.41
N ARG A 734 -9.90 -7.61 17.82
CA ARG A 734 -9.68 -6.23 17.38
C ARG A 734 -9.20 -5.31 18.52
N GLN A 735 -9.75 -5.48 19.72
CA GLN A 735 -9.39 -4.65 20.86
C GLN A 735 -7.98 -5.00 21.37
N LEU A 736 -7.62 -6.28 21.43
CA LEU A 736 -6.24 -6.71 21.74
C LEU A 736 -5.24 -6.23 20.68
N LEU A 737 -5.61 -6.33 19.40
CA LEU A 737 -4.77 -5.89 18.28
C LEU A 737 -4.42 -4.40 18.38
N ILE A 738 -5.37 -3.57 18.80
CA ILE A 738 -5.21 -2.12 18.90
C ILE A 738 -4.56 -1.70 20.23
N ARG A 739 -5.04 -2.22 21.38
CA ARG A 739 -4.60 -1.80 22.73
C ARG A 739 -3.36 -2.53 23.28
N ARG A 740 -2.95 -3.66 22.69
CA ARG A 740 -1.88 -4.51 23.24
C ARG A 740 -0.85 -4.96 22.20
N LEU A 741 -1.29 -5.40 21.02
CA LEU A 741 -0.36 -5.97 20.02
C LEU A 741 0.29 -4.93 19.11
N SER A 742 -0.37 -3.81 18.82
CA SER A 742 0.13 -2.79 17.89
C SER A 742 1.58 -2.33 18.16
N PRO A 743 2.03 -2.06 19.42
CA PRO A 743 3.39 -1.60 19.68
C PRO A 743 4.47 -2.65 19.37
N HIS A 744 4.08 -3.90 19.10
CA HIS A 744 4.97 -5.04 18.84
C HIS A 744 4.80 -5.60 17.40
N LEU A 745 4.07 -4.91 16.53
CA LEU A 745 3.85 -5.29 15.13
C LEU A 745 4.48 -4.26 14.19
N SER A 746 4.98 -4.72 13.04
CA SER A 746 5.23 -3.79 11.94
C SER A 746 3.93 -3.14 11.48
N SER A 747 3.99 -1.90 10.97
CA SER A 747 2.80 -1.19 10.47
C SER A 747 1.98 -2.03 9.48
N ARG A 748 2.64 -2.90 8.70
CA ARG A 748 1.97 -3.76 7.72
C ARG A 748 1.36 -5.01 8.32
N ALA A 749 1.99 -5.67 9.29
CA ALA A 749 1.32 -6.71 10.06
C ALA A 749 0.08 -6.16 10.79
N PHE A 750 0.19 -4.97 11.38
CA PHE A 750 -0.93 -4.29 12.01
C PHE A 750 -2.08 -4.04 11.02
N GLN A 751 -1.83 -3.42 9.85
CA GLN A 751 -2.84 -3.24 8.79
C GLN A 751 -3.47 -4.57 8.35
N TYR A 752 -2.64 -5.59 8.10
CA TYR A 752 -3.07 -6.90 7.65
C TYR A 752 -4.06 -7.54 8.64
N TRP A 753 -3.70 -7.58 9.92
CA TRP A 753 -4.54 -8.15 10.97
C TRP A 753 -5.74 -7.28 11.33
N LEU A 754 -5.68 -5.96 11.09
CA LEU A 754 -6.80 -5.06 11.32
C LEU A 754 -7.91 -5.23 10.28
N ALA A 755 -7.53 -5.45 9.01
CA ALA A 755 -8.46 -5.85 7.94
C ALA A 755 -8.98 -7.29 8.15
N ASN A 756 -8.09 -8.21 8.54
CA ASN A 756 -8.40 -9.62 8.74
C ASN A 756 -8.88 -9.98 10.16
N ALA A 757 -9.22 -9.00 11.00
CA ALA A 757 -9.70 -9.22 12.36
C ALA A 757 -10.98 -10.08 12.45
N HIS A 758 -11.70 -10.20 11.33
CA HIS A 758 -12.87 -11.07 11.17
C HIS A 758 -12.53 -12.57 11.26
N ILE A 759 -11.27 -12.99 11.02
CA ILE A 759 -10.83 -14.40 11.12
C ILE A 759 -11.05 -14.92 12.55
N PHE A 760 -10.57 -14.18 13.55
CA PHE A 760 -10.66 -14.55 14.96
C PHE A 760 -12.01 -14.19 15.61
N THR A 761 -12.67 -13.12 15.16
CA THR A 761 -13.88 -12.57 15.80
C THR A 761 -15.20 -13.09 15.24
N SER A 762 -15.22 -13.64 14.01
CA SER A 762 -16.47 -14.02 13.35
C SER A 762 -17.12 -15.26 13.98
N ARG A 763 -18.29 -15.07 14.61
CA ARG A 763 -19.15 -16.17 15.12
C ARG A 763 -19.53 -17.19 14.03
N ARG A 764 -19.58 -16.78 12.76
CA ARG A 764 -19.86 -17.65 11.60
C ARG A 764 -18.59 -18.25 10.97
N GLY A 765 -17.42 -17.67 11.26
CA GLY A 765 -16.13 -18.19 10.81
C GLY A 765 -15.73 -19.43 11.59
N ARG A 766 -14.77 -20.19 11.03
CA ARG A 766 -14.18 -21.37 11.69
C ARG A 766 -12.86 -21.08 12.42
N GLY A 767 -12.35 -19.85 12.36
CA GLY A 767 -11.09 -19.45 12.99
C GLY A 767 -9.88 -19.62 12.07
N LEU A 768 -8.69 -19.42 12.64
CA LEU A 768 -7.38 -19.44 11.98
C LEU A 768 -7.12 -20.70 11.14
N TYR A 769 -7.66 -21.84 11.56
CA TYR A 769 -7.44 -23.15 10.91
C TYR A 769 -8.43 -23.49 9.79
N ASP A 770 -9.22 -22.51 9.33
CA ASP A 770 -10.05 -22.59 8.13
C ASP A 770 -9.77 -21.42 7.16
N THR A 771 -8.58 -20.83 7.28
CA THR A 771 -8.02 -19.75 6.43
C THR A 771 -6.64 -20.15 5.88
N GLY A 772 -6.10 -19.33 4.96
CA GLY A 772 -4.89 -19.66 4.20
C GLY A 772 -5.12 -20.73 3.13
N GLY A 773 -4.10 -21.05 2.34
CA GLY A 773 -4.13 -22.15 1.35
C GLY A 773 -4.61 -23.48 1.94
N SER A 774 -4.13 -23.83 3.14
CA SER A 774 -4.52 -25.01 3.92
C SER A 774 -6.04 -25.18 4.12
N LYS A 775 -6.83 -24.10 4.06
CA LYS A 775 -8.30 -24.18 4.13
C LYS A 775 -8.88 -25.05 3.03
N HIS A 776 -8.24 -25.17 1.87
CA HIS A 776 -8.77 -25.91 0.72
C HIS A 776 -8.76 -27.42 0.99
N ALA A 777 -7.64 -27.98 1.45
CA ALA A 777 -7.54 -29.38 1.82
C ALA A 777 -8.49 -29.72 2.99
N ILE A 778 -8.46 -28.89 4.05
CA ILE A 778 -9.31 -29.06 5.23
C ILE A 778 -10.81 -28.99 4.87
N ARG A 779 -11.23 -28.07 3.98
CA ARG A 779 -12.62 -27.99 3.52
C ARG A 779 -13.01 -29.16 2.63
N VAL A 780 -12.14 -29.60 1.72
CA VAL A 780 -12.38 -30.80 0.88
C VAL A 780 -12.57 -32.04 1.75
N MET A 781 -11.65 -32.32 2.68
CA MET A 781 -11.77 -33.41 3.65
C MET A 781 -13.09 -33.38 4.42
N ARG A 782 -13.48 -32.18 4.89
CA ARG A 782 -14.72 -31.97 5.65
C ARG A 782 -15.99 -32.10 4.80
N TRP A 783 -15.92 -31.80 3.49
CA TRP A 783 -17.02 -32.05 2.53
C TRP A 783 -17.14 -33.54 2.21
N THR A 784 -16.03 -34.23 1.93
CA THR A 784 -15.99 -35.70 1.75
C THR A 784 -16.58 -36.40 2.96
N ALA A 785 -16.14 -36.06 4.18
CA ALA A 785 -16.68 -36.63 5.41
C ALA A 785 -18.17 -36.31 5.65
N ARG A 786 -18.71 -35.24 5.05
CA ARG A 786 -20.16 -34.94 5.09
C ARG A 786 -20.94 -35.75 4.06
N ILE A 787 -20.43 -35.86 2.83
CA ILE A 787 -21.09 -36.57 1.73
C ILE A 787 -21.18 -38.08 2.02
N PHE A 788 -20.12 -38.67 2.58
CA PHE A 788 -20.05 -40.09 2.92
C PHE A 788 -20.43 -40.40 4.39
N GLY A 789 -21.09 -39.47 5.10
CA GLY A 789 -21.62 -39.70 6.46
C GLY A 789 -20.59 -39.80 7.61
N LEU A 790 -19.29 -39.82 7.31
CA LEU A 790 -18.17 -40.03 8.26
C LEU A 790 -17.99 -38.95 9.34
N GLN A 791 -18.90 -37.98 9.50
CA GLN A 791 -18.77 -36.93 10.51
C GLN A 791 -18.76 -37.48 11.94
N SER A 792 -19.50 -38.56 12.19
CA SER A 792 -19.46 -39.33 13.44
C SER A 792 -18.11 -40.03 13.63
N CYS A 793 -17.58 -40.67 12.59
CA CYS A 793 -16.29 -41.37 12.62
C CYS A 793 -15.11 -40.41 12.89
N VAL A 794 -15.11 -39.23 12.28
CA VAL A 794 -14.10 -38.18 12.53
C VAL A 794 -14.17 -37.70 13.99
N LYS A 795 -15.39 -37.50 14.52
CA LYS A 795 -15.58 -37.17 15.93
C LYS A 795 -15.10 -38.32 16.84
N ALA A 796 -15.35 -39.57 16.46
CA ALA A 796 -14.91 -40.74 17.22
C ALA A 796 -13.37 -40.85 17.28
N ILE A 797 -12.63 -40.64 16.19
CA ILE A 797 -11.15 -40.60 16.24
C ILE A 797 -10.64 -39.48 17.17
N LEU A 798 -11.30 -38.32 17.20
CA LEU A 798 -10.97 -37.22 18.11
C LEU A 798 -11.39 -37.45 19.57
N GLN A 799 -12.20 -38.47 19.85
CA GLN A 799 -12.68 -38.83 21.19
C GLN A 799 -12.17 -40.19 21.69
N ALA A 800 -11.49 -40.95 20.83
CA ALA A 800 -10.92 -42.25 21.15
C ALA A 800 -9.97 -42.18 22.35
N ARG A 801 -10.06 -43.19 23.21
CA ARG A 801 -9.26 -43.32 24.44
C ARG A 801 -8.03 -44.19 24.23
N THR A 802 -8.03 -45.03 23.20
CA THR A 802 -6.95 -45.97 22.90
C THR A 802 -6.56 -45.94 21.42
N LEU A 803 -5.34 -46.40 21.13
CA LEU A 803 -4.86 -46.54 19.76
C LEU A 803 -5.61 -47.64 18.99
N ASN A 804 -6.09 -48.70 19.66
CA ASN A 804 -6.87 -49.77 19.02
C ASN A 804 -8.24 -49.29 18.54
N GLU A 805 -8.96 -48.53 19.37
CA GLU A 805 -10.22 -47.86 19.00
C GLU A 805 -10.03 -46.95 17.76
N GLN A 806 -8.92 -46.20 17.72
CA GLN A 806 -8.56 -45.39 16.55
C GLN A 806 -8.30 -46.23 15.29
N ARG A 807 -7.57 -47.35 15.40
CA ARG A 807 -7.29 -48.28 14.29
C ARG A 807 -8.58 -48.89 13.73
N GLU A 808 -9.50 -49.32 14.60
CA GLU A 808 -10.79 -49.87 14.19
C GLU A 808 -11.62 -48.85 13.39
N ILE A 809 -11.73 -47.60 13.87
CA ILE A 809 -12.45 -46.53 13.15
C ILE A 809 -11.75 -46.18 11.82
N TRP A 810 -10.42 -46.25 11.76
CA TRP A 810 -9.66 -46.03 10.54
C TRP A 810 -9.99 -47.07 9.47
N HIS A 811 -9.74 -48.35 9.73
CA HIS A 811 -9.95 -49.41 8.75
C HIS A 811 -11.41 -49.61 8.36
N ASN A 812 -12.32 -49.58 9.35
CA ASN A 812 -13.73 -49.93 9.12
C ASN A 812 -14.57 -48.77 8.59
N SER A 813 -14.08 -47.52 8.61
CA SER A 813 -14.90 -46.36 8.21
C SER A 813 -14.18 -45.30 7.39
N ILE A 814 -13.03 -44.79 7.85
CA ILE A 814 -12.42 -43.60 7.21
C ILE A 814 -11.55 -43.99 6.01
N ARG A 815 -10.68 -44.99 6.17
CA ARG A 815 -9.73 -45.46 5.15
C ARG A 815 -10.41 -45.87 3.83
N PRO A 816 -11.52 -46.65 3.80
CA PRO A 816 -12.13 -47.12 2.55
C PRO A 816 -12.66 -45.99 1.67
N VAL A 817 -13.14 -44.89 2.28
CA VAL A 817 -13.66 -43.72 1.58
C VAL A 817 -12.53 -42.79 1.15
N LEU A 818 -11.62 -42.45 2.07
CA LEU A 818 -10.54 -41.49 1.84
C LEU A 818 -9.54 -42.00 0.80
N LEU A 819 -9.15 -43.27 0.90
CA LEU A 819 -8.29 -43.95 -0.08
C LEU A 819 -9.12 -44.65 -1.18
N SER A 820 -10.37 -44.23 -1.43
CA SER A 820 -11.13 -44.75 -2.57
C SER A 820 -10.49 -44.30 -3.89
N LYS A 821 -10.47 -45.21 -4.88
CA LYS A 821 -9.94 -44.92 -6.23
C LYS A 821 -10.68 -43.76 -6.92
N LEU A 822 -11.92 -43.48 -6.51
CA LEU A 822 -12.75 -42.39 -7.01
C LEU A 822 -12.31 -41.02 -6.44
N VAL A 823 -12.25 -40.87 -5.11
CA VAL A 823 -11.84 -39.62 -4.45
C VAL A 823 -10.42 -39.24 -4.85
N ASN A 824 -9.51 -40.21 -4.89
CA ASN A 824 -8.14 -39.95 -5.31
C ASN A 824 -8.06 -39.42 -6.76
N ARG A 825 -8.69 -40.09 -7.74
CA ARG A 825 -8.64 -39.67 -9.16
C ARG A 825 -9.28 -38.31 -9.40
N LEU A 826 -10.46 -38.07 -8.81
CA LEU A 826 -11.24 -36.86 -9.08
C LEU A 826 -10.80 -35.64 -8.29
N VAL A 827 -10.11 -35.83 -7.16
CA VAL A 827 -9.76 -34.74 -6.24
C VAL A 827 -8.26 -34.66 -6.00
N VAL A 828 -7.66 -35.70 -5.42
CA VAL A 828 -6.29 -35.59 -4.88
C VAL A 828 -5.19 -35.69 -5.94
N SER A 829 -5.45 -36.40 -7.05
CA SER A 829 -4.51 -36.57 -8.17
C SER A 829 -4.43 -35.35 -9.13
N GLN A 830 -5.12 -34.26 -8.82
CA GLN A 830 -5.21 -33.08 -9.69
C GLN A 830 -4.11 -32.06 -9.34
N GLU A 831 -3.31 -31.63 -10.32
CA GLU A 831 -2.20 -30.66 -10.11
C GLU A 831 -2.68 -29.37 -9.42
N ASP A 832 -3.82 -28.83 -9.86
CA ASP A 832 -4.45 -27.63 -9.28
C ASP A 832 -4.85 -27.80 -7.81
N PHE A 833 -5.16 -29.02 -7.36
CA PHE A 833 -5.45 -29.32 -5.96
C PHE A 833 -4.15 -29.51 -5.16
N LEU A 834 -3.22 -30.32 -5.67
CA LEU A 834 -1.91 -30.55 -5.04
C LEU A 834 -1.18 -29.22 -4.77
N TRP A 835 -1.18 -28.30 -5.75
CA TRP A 835 -0.61 -26.97 -5.57
C TRP A 835 -1.43 -26.09 -4.62
N ARG A 836 -2.71 -25.81 -4.92
CA ARG A 836 -3.49 -24.81 -4.15
C ARG A 836 -3.89 -25.26 -2.74
N ALA A 837 -3.91 -26.56 -2.45
CA ALA A 837 -4.41 -27.11 -1.19
C ALA A 837 -3.32 -27.75 -0.32
N LEU A 838 -2.22 -28.23 -0.92
CA LEU A 838 -1.11 -28.90 -0.23
C LEU A 838 0.27 -28.25 -0.51
N GLY A 839 0.37 -27.29 -1.43
CA GLY A 839 1.61 -26.58 -1.76
C GLY A 839 2.63 -27.37 -2.59
N VAL A 840 2.27 -28.55 -3.13
CA VAL A 840 3.18 -29.46 -3.82
C VAL A 840 3.46 -28.98 -5.26
N PRO A 841 4.72 -28.65 -5.63
CA PRO A 841 5.07 -28.26 -7.00
C PRO A 841 5.15 -29.45 -7.97
N LYS A 842 5.24 -29.14 -9.27
CA LYS A 842 5.37 -30.16 -10.34
C LYS A 842 6.64 -31.03 -10.21
N ASN A 843 7.76 -30.43 -9.79
CA ASN A 843 9.04 -31.13 -9.69
C ASN A 843 9.02 -32.14 -8.52
N GLN A 844 8.47 -31.74 -7.38
CA GLN A 844 8.20 -32.63 -6.24
C GLN A 844 7.21 -33.76 -6.60
N LEU A 845 6.17 -33.47 -7.40
CA LEU A 845 5.26 -34.51 -7.90
C LEU A 845 5.98 -35.49 -8.85
N ALA A 846 6.85 -35.02 -9.74
CA ALA A 846 7.65 -35.87 -10.62
C ALA A 846 8.59 -36.79 -9.83
N MET A 847 9.14 -36.31 -8.70
CA MET A 847 9.93 -37.13 -7.76
C MET A 847 9.08 -38.25 -7.13
N ILE A 848 7.83 -37.98 -6.74
CA ILE A 848 6.88 -39.02 -6.25
C ILE A 848 6.54 -40.04 -7.35
N GLU A 849 6.37 -39.59 -8.59
CA GLU A 849 6.10 -40.47 -9.75
C GLU A 849 7.31 -41.36 -10.08
N ALA A 850 8.53 -40.82 -9.99
CA ALA A 850 9.78 -41.55 -10.22
C ALA A 850 10.04 -42.63 -9.15
N ASP A 851 9.90 -42.29 -7.86
CA ASP A 851 9.98 -43.26 -6.76
C ASP A 851 8.94 -44.38 -6.91
N HIS A 852 7.72 -44.05 -7.34
CA HIS A 852 6.70 -45.06 -7.62
C HIS A 852 7.12 -46.00 -8.76
N ALA A 853 7.60 -45.46 -9.88
CA ALA A 853 8.06 -46.26 -11.02
C ALA A 853 9.22 -47.19 -10.63
N ALA A 854 10.22 -46.68 -9.90
CA ALA A 854 11.32 -47.49 -9.36
C ALA A 854 10.82 -48.62 -8.44
N SER A 855 9.75 -48.37 -7.66
CA SER A 855 9.14 -49.37 -6.78
C SER A 855 8.29 -50.46 -7.49
N CYS A 856 8.26 -50.48 -8.82
CA CYS A 856 7.47 -51.43 -9.63
C CYS A 856 8.30 -52.36 -10.52
N GLY A 857 9.59 -52.05 -10.78
CA GLY A 857 10.46 -52.88 -11.62
C GLY A 857 10.17 -52.80 -13.12
N ASP A 858 10.56 -53.83 -13.88
CA ASP A 858 10.39 -53.89 -15.33
C ASP A 858 8.96 -54.20 -15.80
N ASP A 859 8.09 -54.67 -14.89
CA ASP A 859 6.65 -54.72 -15.11
C ASP A 859 6.11 -53.29 -15.24
N LYS A 860 5.98 -52.82 -16.48
CA LYS A 860 5.56 -51.46 -16.85
C LYS A 860 4.08 -51.39 -17.25
N PRO A 861 3.12 -51.28 -16.31
CA PRO A 861 1.97 -50.45 -16.59
C PRO A 861 2.47 -49.01 -16.79
N LYS A 862 1.86 -48.24 -17.68
CA LYS A 862 2.10 -46.78 -17.69
C LYS A 862 1.76 -46.25 -16.30
N ALA A 863 2.75 -45.74 -15.57
CA ALA A 863 2.64 -45.32 -14.18
C ALA A 863 1.67 -44.13 -14.05
N ALA A 864 0.38 -44.43 -13.97
CA ALA A 864 -0.66 -43.42 -14.04
C ALA A 864 -0.72 -42.66 -12.71
N ARG A 865 -0.03 -41.51 -12.61
CA ARG A 865 -0.03 -40.48 -11.54
C ARG A 865 -0.84 -40.79 -10.30
N SER A 866 -2.16 -40.93 -10.46
CA SER A 866 -3.09 -41.35 -9.42
C SER A 866 -2.65 -42.56 -8.58
N GLN A 867 -1.93 -43.54 -9.14
CA GLN A 867 -1.38 -44.69 -8.42
C GLN A 867 -0.16 -44.31 -7.57
N ALA A 868 0.72 -43.44 -8.08
CA ALA A 868 1.85 -42.88 -7.33
C ALA A 868 1.35 -42.07 -6.13
N VAL A 869 0.46 -41.11 -6.38
CA VAL A 869 -0.17 -40.26 -5.36
C VAL A 869 -0.92 -41.13 -4.34
N TRP A 870 -1.65 -42.16 -4.77
CA TRP A 870 -2.35 -43.08 -3.86
C TRP A 870 -1.39 -43.88 -2.97
N LYS A 871 -0.34 -44.47 -3.56
CA LYS A 871 0.67 -45.25 -2.82
C LYS A 871 1.44 -44.35 -1.84
N TYR A 872 1.72 -43.11 -2.23
CA TYR A 872 2.28 -42.08 -1.35
C TYR A 872 1.34 -41.77 -0.17
N MET A 873 0.07 -41.44 -0.44
CA MET A 873 -0.94 -41.16 0.60
C MET A 873 -1.14 -42.33 1.56
N ALA A 874 -1.21 -43.57 1.06
CA ALA A 874 -1.33 -44.77 1.89
C ALA A 874 -0.11 -44.92 2.81
N ASN A 875 1.10 -44.78 2.26
CA ASN A 875 2.35 -44.85 3.03
C ASN A 875 2.54 -43.67 4.02
N THR A 876 1.98 -42.49 3.74
CA THR A 876 1.87 -41.39 4.71
C THR A 876 0.91 -41.76 5.84
N LEU A 877 -0.34 -42.09 5.50
CA LEU A 877 -1.46 -42.10 6.45
C LEU A 877 -1.59 -43.40 7.23
N ASP A 878 -1.50 -44.57 6.59
CA ASP A 878 -1.73 -45.84 7.28
C ASP A 878 -0.75 -46.03 8.45
N PRO A 879 0.59 -45.89 8.27
CA PRO A 879 1.53 -46.02 9.39
C PRO A 879 1.31 -44.97 10.48
N MET A 880 0.90 -43.75 10.12
CA MET A 880 0.68 -42.66 11.07
C MET A 880 -0.53 -42.95 11.97
N VAL A 881 -1.66 -43.37 11.40
CA VAL A 881 -2.86 -43.73 12.17
C VAL A 881 -2.65 -45.02 12.97
N GLU A 882 -1.83 -45.95 12.47
CA GLU A 882 -1.45 -47.16 13.19
C GLU A 882 -0.56 -46.91 14.41
N ASN A 883 0.37 -45.94 14.36
CA ASN A 883 1.39 -45.78 15.39
C ASN A 883 1.21 -44.55 16.28
N THR A 884 0.47 -43.52 15.84
CA THR A 884 0.33 -42.25 16.60
C THR A 884 -1.12 -41.95 16.97
N HIS A 885 -1.40 -41.75 18.25
CA HIS A 885 -2.76 -41.49 18.73
C HIS A 885 -3.17 -40.01 18.50
N ILE A 886 -4.10 -39.76 17.59
CA ILE A 886 -4.44 -38.42 17.06
C ILE A 886 -5.12 -37.53 18.11
N ALA A 887 -6.03 -38.08 18.91
CA ALA A 887 -6.67 -37.34 20.00
C ALA A 887 -5.69 -36.92 21.12
N ALA A 888 -4.54 -37.58 21.23
CA ALA A 888 -3.65 -37.48 22.40
C ALA A 888 -2.27 -36.87 22.11
N ASP A 889 -1.64 -37.18 20.97
CA ASP A 889 -0.23 -36.82 20.71
C ASP A 889 0.09 -36.40 19.26
N ASN A 890 -0.90 -36.32 18.35
CA ASN A 890 -0.68 -35.87 16.97
C ASN A 890 -1.35 -34.51 16.65
N PRO A 891 -0.76 -33.36 17.01
CA PRO A 891 -1.41 -32.06 16.84
C PRO A 891 -1.69 -31.71 15.38
N TYR A 892 -0.83 -32.17 14.46
CA TYR A 892 -0.87 -31.90 13.02
C TYR A 892 -2.16 -32.42 12.36
N TYR A 893 -2.51 -33.68 12.63
CA TYR A 893 -3.77 -34.26 12.15
C TYR A 893 -4.96 -33.87 13.04
N HIS A 894 -4.75 -33.62 14.33
CA HIS A 894 -5.79 -33.15 15.25
C HIS A 894 -6.41 -31.82 14.77
N VAL A 895 -5.58 -30.81 14.46
CA VAL A 895 -6.07 -29.49 14.03
C VAL A 895 -6.78 -29.53 12.68
N CYS A 896 -6.36 -30.41 11.76
CA CYS A 896 -7.03 -30.62 10.49
C CYS A 896 -8.46 -31.18 10.64
N LEU A 897 -8.68 -32.06 11.62
CA LEU A 897 -9.97 -32.71 11.87
C LEU A 897 -10.89 -31.87 12.77
N ALA A 898 -10.36 -31.29 13.85
CA ALA A 898 -11.10 -30.49 14.82
C ALA A 898 -11.31 -29.03 14.37
N GLY A 899 -10.35 -28.44 13.64
CA GLY A 899 -10.30 -27.01 13.34
C GLY A 899 -9.74 -26.15 14.48
N HIS A 900 -9.17 -26.77 15.52
CA HIS A 900 -8.50 -26.17 16.66
C HIS A 900 -7.58 -27.23 17.34
N TYR A 901 -6.72 -26.82 18.27
CA TYR A 901 -5.98 -27.73 19.14
C TYR A 901 -6.74 -28.01 20.44
N SER A 902 -6.26 -28.95 21.24
CA SER A 902 -6.74 -29.22 22.60
C SER A 902 -5.61 -29.12 23.61
N HIS A 903 -5.91 -28.82 24.88
CA HIS A 903 -4.89 -28.75 25.95
C HIS A 903 -4.12 -30.07 26.19
N LYS A 904 -4.58 -31.19 25.61
CA LYS A 904 -3.86 -32.47 25.61
C LYS A 904 -2.97 -32.64 24.37
N CYS A 905 -3.42 -32.16 23.21
CA CYS A 905 -2.81 -32.39 21.91
C CYS A 905 -2.62 -31.05 21.16
N HIS A 906 -1.43 -30.46 21.34
CA HIS A 906 -0.99 -29.20 20.72
C HIS A 906 0.53 -29.23 20.47
N PRO A 907 1.08 -28.38 19.57
CA PRO A 907 2.53 -28.19 19.43
C PRO A 907 3.15 -27.54 20.67
N GLU A 908 4.44 -27.75 20.91
CA GLU A 908 5.12 -27.32 22.14
C GLU A 908 5.04 -25.80 22.40
N TYR A 909 5.06 -24.98 21.35
CA TYR A 909 4.97 -23.52 21.46
C TYR A 909 3.64 -23.04 22.08
N LEU A 910 2.58 -23.85 22.01
CA LEU A 910 1.29 -23.58 22.65
C LEU A 910 1.21 -24.02 24.12
N SER A 911 2.29 -24.56 24.70
CA SER A 911 2.31 -24.95 26.11
C SER A 911 2.39 -23.74 27.06
N PRO A 912 1.86 -23.85 28.29
CA PRO A 912 2.08 -22.84 29.34
C PRO A 912 3.57 -22.63 29.65
N HIS A 913 4.38 -23.68 29.53
CA HIS A 913 5.83 -23.62 29.73
C HIS A 913 6.52 -22.79 28.65
N ALA A 914 6.16 -22.97 27.38
CA ALA A 914 6.69 -22.17 26.28
C ALA A 914 6.30 -20.71 26.41
N HIS A 915 5.04 -20.42 26.78
CA HIS A 915 4.61 -19.04 27.07
C HIS A 915 5.43 -18.41 28.21
N ALA A 916 5.55 -19.09 29.36
CA ALA A 916 6.35 -18.59 30.50
C ALA A 916 7.87 -18.47 30.23
N ARG A 917 8.38 -19.04 29.12
CA ARG A 917 9.77 -18.87 28.66
C ARG A 917 9.91 -17.78 27.60
N LEU A 918 9.01 -17.72 26.62
CA LEU A 918 9.07 -16.80 25.48
C LEU A 918 8.44 -15.43 25.76
N SER A 919 7.58 -15.29 26.76
CA SER A 919 7.07 -14.00 27.25
C SER A 919 8.07 -13.22 28.12
N ARG A 920 9.32 -13.68 28.22
CA ARG A 920 10.36 -12.98 28.99
C ARG A 920 10.94 -11.81 28.16
N PRO A 921 11.30 -10.68 28.79
CA PRO A 921 12.06 -9.62 28.12
C PRO A 921 13.29 -10.17 27.40
N GLY A 922 13.52 -9.71 26.18
CA GLY A 922 14.66 -10.11 25.33
C GLY A 922 14.58 -11.50 24.70
N ALA A 923 13.55 -12.32 24.96
CA ALA A 923 13.44 -13.70 24.43
C ALA A 923 13.44 -13.82 22.89
N PHE A 924 13.20 -12.73 22.18
CA PHE A 924 13.20 -12.64 20.72
C PHE A 924 14.28 -11.72 20.14
N ASP A 925 15.24 -11.25 20.93
CA ASP A 925 16.28 -10.31 20.46
C ASP A 925 17.25 -10.97 19.46
N GLY A 926 17.34 -12.30 19.48
CA GLY A 926 18.00 -13.14 18.48
C GLY A 926 17.12 -13.52 17.27
N LEU A 927 15.89 -13.03 17.13
CA LEU A 927 15.02 -13.40 16.00
C LEU A 927 15.07 -12.34 14.88
N ARG A 928 15.31 -12.79 13.65
CA ARG A 928 15.30 -11.99 12.42
C ARG A 928 14.35 -12.61 11.40
N ILE A 929 13.30 -11.90 11.02
CA ILE A 929 12.31 -12.33 10.03
C ILE A 929 12.62 -11.62 8.70
N HIS A 930 12.96 -12.39 7.69
CA HIS A 930 13.32 -11.92 6.35
C HIS A 930 12.15 -12.22 5.40
N THR A 931 11.66 -11.18 4.73
CA THR A 931 10.61 -11.33 3.71
C THR A 931 11.26 -11.31 2.34
N ASP A 932 11.81 -12.45 1.95
CA ASP A 932 12.72 -12.60 0.82
C ASP A 932 12.95 -14.08 0.49
N GLU A 933 13.66 -14.34 -0.61
CA GLU A 933 14.07 -15.67 -1.03
C GLU A 933 15.27 -16.16 -0.21
N ILE A 934 15.34 -17.47 0.05
CA ILE A 934 16.43 -18.10 0.81
C ILE A 934 17.80 -17.77 0.19
N ASP A 935 17.88 -17.76 -1.13
CA ASP A 935 19.09 -17.42 -1.89
C ASP A 935 19.58 -15.98 -1.63
N GLU A 936 18.67 -15.00 -1.65
CA GLU A 936 18.99 -13.59 -1.36
C GLU A 936 19.42 -13.37 0.10
N VAL A 937 18.77 -14.06 1.05
CA VAL A 937 19.13 -13.95 2.47
C VAL A 937 20.50 -14.56 2.74
N ILE A 938 20.76 -15.77 2.22
CA ILE A 938 22.07 -16.45 2.38
C ILE A 938 23.19 -15.64 1.71
N ALA A 939 22.93 -15.01 0.56
CA ALA A 939 23.90 -14.14 -0.10
C ALA A 939 24.30 -12.89 0.72
N ARG A 940 23.45 -12.46 1.68
CA ARG A 940 23.72 -11.33 2.60
C ARG A 940 24.14 -11.76 4.02
N ILE A 941 24.27 -13.06 4.31
CA ILE A 941 24.83 -13.57 5.57
C ILE A 941 26.37 -13.59 5.48
N THR A 942 27.04 -13.11 6.53
CA THR A 942 28.51 -13.12 6.61
C THR A 942 29.07 -14.55 6.47
N PRO A 943 30.01 -14.81 5.53
CA PRO A 943 30.55 -16.16 5.29
C PRO A 943 31.09 -16.84 6.55
N GLY A 944 30.83 -18.13 6.70
CA GLY A 944 31.28 -18.93 7.84
C GLY A 944 30.59 -18.65 9.18
N THR A 945 29.54 -17.81 9.25
CA THR A 945 28.82 -17.53 10.51
C THR A 945 27.61 -18.42 10.78
N LEU A 946 26.99 -18.98 9.74
CA LEU A 946 25.80 -19.83 9.88
C LEU A 946 26.20 -21.20 10.46
N THR A 947 25.43 -21.73 11.41
CA THR A 947 25.74 -23.02 12.04
C THR A 947 24.77 -24.12 11.62
N VAL A 948 23.51 -23.76 11.38
CA VAL A 948 22.42 -24.66 11.01
C VAL A 948 21.54 -23.99 9.93
N ALA A 949 21.24 -24.71 8.85
CA ALA A 949 20.33 -24.28 7.80
C ALA A 949 19.21 -25.31 7.59
N VAL A 950 17.97 -24.94 7.91
CA VAL A 950 16.79 -25.81 7.80
C VAL A 950 15.97 -25.40 6.57
N VAL A 951 16.25 -26.05 5.44
CA VAL A 951 15.66 -25.72 4.13
C VAL A 951 14.41 -26.55 3.80
N MET A 952 14.06 -27.51 4.66
CA MET A 952 12.93 -28.42 4.49
C MET A 952 12.88 -29.01 3.07
N ASP A 953 11.75 -28.97 2.38
CA ASP A 953 11.58 -29.50 1.03
C ASP A 953 11.74 -28.47 -0.10
N SER A 954 12.26 -27.26 0.17
CA SER A 954 12.48 -26.27 -0.89
C SER A 954 13.44 -26.77 -1.98
N MET A 955 14.25 -27.78 -1.69
CA MET A 955 15.13 -28.43 -2.66
C MET A 955 14.37 -29.31 -3.67
N ASP A 956 13.19 -29.85 -3.32
CA ASP A 956 12.32 -30.61 -4.24
C ASP A 956 11.63 -29.70 -5.28
N TRP A 957 11.68 -28.37 -5.08
CA TRP A 957 11.02 -27.40 -5.94
C TRP A 957 11.86 -27.07 -7.19
N PHE A 958 13.18 -27.28 -7.12
CA PHE A 958 14.09 -27.01 -8.23
C PHE A 958 13.90 -27.97 -9.40
N ASP A 959 14.16 -27.44 -10.60
CA ASP A 959 14.26 -28.21 -11.83
C ASP A 959 15.62 -28.96 -11.84
N PRO A 960 15.66 -30.30 -12.02
CA PRO A 960 16.90 -31.07 -12.09
C PRO A 960 17.84 -30.64 -13.21
N ASP A 961 17.31 -30.09 -14.31
CA ASP A 961 18.10 -29.65 -15.46
C ASP A 961 18.64 -28.21 -15.28
N SER A 962 18.37 -27.57 -14.12
CA SER A 962 18.77 -26.20 -13.82
C SER A 962 19.91 -26.10 -12.79
N ASN A 963 20.88 -25.23 -13.08
CA ASN A 963 21.98 -24.88 -12.17
C ASN A 963 21.51 -24.17 -10.87
N ALA A 964 20.24 -23.78 -10.74
CA ALA A 964 19.73 -23.01 -9.61
C ALA A 964 19.93 -23.72 -8.25
N ALA A 965 19.65 -25.03 -8.17
CA ALA A 965 19.89 -25.81 -6.95
C ALA A 965 21.37 -25.82 -6.55
N ALA A 966 22.26 -26.06 -7.52
CA ALA A 966 23.72 -26.01 -7.29
C ALA A 966 24.19 -24.62 -6.87
N GLY A 967 23.57 -23.55 -7.38
CA GLY A 967 23.79 -22.16 -6.95
C GLY A 967 23.47 -21.94 -5.47
N GLN A 968 22.27 -22.35 -5.02
CA GLN A 968 21.88 -22.24 -3.61
C GLN A 968 22.79 -23.12 -2.71
N ILE A 969 23.16 -24.32 -3.14
CA ILE A 969 24.06 -25.22 -2.41
C ILE A 969 25.46 -24.60 -2.23
N ARG A 970 26.01 -23.94 -3.27
CA ARG A 970 27.30 -23.22 -3.18
C ARG A 970 27.23 -22.05 -2.19
N LYS A 971 26.12 -21.29 -2.19
CA LYS A 971 25.87 -20.19 -1.24
C LYS A 971 25.69 -20.70 0.20
N LEU A 972 24.98 -21.82 0.40
CA LEU A 972 24.90 -22.53 1.68
C LEU A 972 26.29 -22.94 2.19
N ASN A 973 27.16 -23.50 1.33
CA ASN A 973 28.54 -23.80 1.73
C ASN A 973 29.27 -22.52 2.18
N ARG A 974 29.19 -21.43 1.41
CA ARG A 974 29.85 -20.15 1.76
C ARG A 974 29.37 -19.59 3.11
N ALA A 975 28.07 -19.62 3.40
CA ALA A 975 27.52 -19.08 4.63
C ALA A 975 27.82 -19.95 5.88
N LEU A 976 27.88 -21.28 5.73
CA LEU A 976 28.07 -22.21 6.85
C LEU A 976 29.51 -22.25 7.38
N ARG A 977 29.64 -22.29 8.72
CA ARG A 977 30.89 -22.68 9.41
C ARG A 977 31.30 -24.11 9.03
N MET A 978 32.58 -24.45 9.14
CA MET A 978 33.02 -25.84 9.02
C MET A 978 32.33 -26.70 10.09
N GLY A 979 31.83 -27.88 9.72
CA GLY A 979 30.95 -28.68 10.58
C GLY A 979 29.51 -28.14 10.73
N GLY A 980 29.17 -27.03 10.07
CA GLY A 980 27.80 -26.52 9.98
C GLY A 980 26.89 -27.48 9.21
N ARG A 981 25.60 -27.51 9.56
CA ARG A 981 24.65 -28.55 9.14
C ARG A 981 23.51 -27.97 8.31
N VAL A 982 23.25 -28.54 7.14
CA VAL A 982 21.96 -28.40 6.45
C VAL A 982 21.04 -29.53 6.90
N VAL A 983 19.77 -29.22 7.15
CA VAL A 983 18.70 -30.21 7.37
C VAL A 983 17.61 -29.98 6.33
N LEU A 984 17.25 -31.06 5.64
CA LEU A 984 16.21 -31.05 4.60
C LEU A 984 15.28 -32.25 4.76
N ARG A 985 14.10 -32.13 4.15
CA ARG A 985 13.07 -33.17 4.03
C ARG A 985 12.71 -33.29 2.56
N SER A 986 12.25 -34.46 2.11
CA SER A 986 11.89 -34.65 0.71
C SER A 986 10.71 -35.58 0.52
N ALA A 987 9.95 -35.35 -0.55
CA ALA A 987 8.96 -36.28 -1.06
C ALA A 987 9.59 -37.49 -1.79
N ALA A 988 10.89 -37.48 -2.10
CA ALA A 988 11.61 -38.67 -2.54
C ALA A 988 12.26 -39.42 -1.37
N LEU A 989 12.42 -40.73 -1.53
CA LEU A 989 13.30 -41.56 -0.72
C LEU A 989 14.77 -41.23 -0.97
N THR A 990 15.14 -40.99 -2.24
CA THR A 990 16.52 -40.69 -2.67
C THR A 990 16.55 -39.45 -3.57
N PRO A 991 16.65 -38.24 -3.00
CA PRO A 991 16.56 -37.00 -3.78
C PRO A 991 17.79 -36.79 -4.68
N TRP A 992 17.59 -36.30 -5.90
CA TRP A 992 18.64 -36.14 -6.90
C TRP A 992 19.76 -35.17 -6.46
N TYR A 993 19.38 -34.06 -5.83
CA TYR A 993 20.28 -32.99 -5.39
C TYR A 993 21.24 -33.41 -4.26
N ILE A 994 21.06 -34.58 -3.63
CA ILE A 994 22.01 -35.11 -2.64
C ILE A 994 23.43 -35.20 -3.22
N LYS A 995 23.56 -35.62 -4.48
CA LYS A 995 24.86 -35.71 -5.18
C LYS A 995 25.50 -34.34 -5.41
N GLU A 996 24.70 -33.28 -5.55
CA GLU A 996 25.21 -31.92 -5.69
C GLU A 996 25.72 -31.37 -4.35
N PHE A 997 25.10 -31.75 -3.23
CA PHE A 997 25.67 -31.47 -1.90
C PHE A 997 27.00 -32.22 -1.67
N GLU A 998 27.12 -33.48 -2.07
CA GLU A 998 28.38 -34.23 -1.98
C GLU A 998 29.49 -33.56 -2.80
N ARG A 999 29.21 -33.20 -4.06
CA ARG A 999 30.12 -32.42 -4.93
C ARG A 999 30.47 -31.05 -4.33
N ALA A 1000 29.56 -30.43 -3.60
CA ALA A 1000 29.73 -29.15 -2.92
C ALA A 1000 30.41 -29.27 -1.53
N GLY A 1001 31.03 -30.41 -1.20
CA GLY A 1001 31.85 -30.56 0.00
C GLY A 1001 31.06 -30.85 1.28
N PHE A 1002 29.85 -31.42 1.18
CA PHE A 1002 29.08 -31.89 2.34
C PHE A 1002 29.16 -33.41 2.50
N THR A 1003 29.35 -33.88 3.73
CA THR A 1003 29.11 -35.30 4.09
C THR A 1003 27.64 -35.49 4.42
N VAL A 1004 27.00 -36.46 3.77
CA VAL A 1004 25.55 -36.67 3.82
C VAL A 1004 25.18 -37.85 4.72
N LYS A 1005 24.14 -37.68 5.55
CA LYS A 1005 23.55 -38.74 6.36
C LYS A 1005 22.03 -38.72 6.25
N SER A 1006 21.43 -39.83 5.83
CA SER A 1006 19.99 -40.07 6.01
C SER A 1006 19.69 -40.22 7.50
N TYR A 1007 18.69 -39.49 8.00
CA TYR A 1007 18.20 -39.62 9.38
C TYR A 1007 16.92 -40.47 9.44
N GLY A 1008 16.16 -40.54 8.34
CA GLY A 1008 15.01 -41.42 8.21
C GLY A 1008 14.51 -41.51 6.76
N GLN A 1009 14.01 -42.68 6.39
CA GLN A 1009 13.34 -42.96 5.12
C GLN A 1009 12.08 -43.78 5.39
N ARG A 1010 10.99 -43.50 4.66
CA ARG A 1010 9.66 -44.04 4.93
C ARG A 1010 9.45 -45.38 4.23
N THR A 1011 9.84 -46.47 4.88
CA THR A 1011 9.52 -47.83 4.43
C THR A 1011 8.02 -48.14 4.66
N PRO A 1012 7.40 -49.04 3.87
CA PRO A 1012 6.00 -49.42 4.06
C PRO A 1012 5.74 -49.94 5.49
N GLY A 1013 4.72 -49.38 6.15
CA GLY A 1013 4.36 -49.73 7.54
C GLY A 1013 5.09 -48.95 8.64
N VAL A 1014 6.12 -48.15 8.32
CA VAL A 1014 6.95 -47.44 9.30
C VAL A 1014 6.81 -45.91 9.14
N CYS A 1015 6.77 -45.19 10.27
CA CYS A 1015 6.80 -43.73 10.30
C CYS A 1015 8.23 -43.18 10.45
N ILE A 1016 8.54 -42.07 9.77
CA ILE A 1016 9.74 -41.26 10.08
C ILE A 1016 9.49 -40.44 11.36
N ASP A 1017 8.34 -39.78 11.44
CA ASP A 1017 7.92 -38.94 12.56
C ASP A 1017 6.39 -38.97 12.72
N ARG A 1018 5.83 -38.24 13.70
CA ARG A 1018 4.37 -38.23 13.94
C ARG A 1018 3.57 -37.63 12.78
N VAL A 1019 4.20 -36.89 11.88
CA VAL A 1019 3.53 -36.34 10.68
C VAL A 1019 3.60 -37.33 9.52
N ASN A 1020 4.77 -37.95 9.31
CA ASN A 1020 5.04 -38.93 8.26
C ASN A 1020 4.77 -38.43 6.82
N MET A 1021 4.64 -37.11 6.62
CA MET A 1021 4.25 -36.50 5.35
C MET A 1021 5.30 -36.71 4.26
N TYR A 1022 6.57 -36.55 4.62
CA TYR A 1022 7.74 -36.68 3.75
C TYR A 1022 8.21 -38.13 3.65
N ALA A 1023 8.90 -38.46 2.55
CA ALA A 1023 9.45 -39.79 2.29
C ALA A 1023 10.88 -39.95 2.83
N SER A 1024 11.64 -38.87 3.01
CA SER A 1024 12.96 -38.91 3.65
C SER A 1024 13.32 -37.62 4.41
N CYS A 1025 14.28 -37.73 5.34
CA CYS A 1025 14.89 -36.61 6.06
C CYS A 1025 16.41 -36.81 6.14
N TRP A 1026 17.16 -35.75 5.87
CA TRP A 1026 18.62 -35.79 5.68
C TRP A 1026 19.32 -34.69 6.48
N VAL A 1027 20.52 -35.01 6.97
CA VAL A 1027 21.47 -34.05 7.58
C VAL A 1027 22.74 -34.05 6.75
N LEU A 1028 23.18 -32.87 6.31
CA LEU A 1028 24.29 -32.69 5.39
C LEU A 1028 25.30 -31.74 6.06
N THR A 1029 26.47 -32.26 6.41
CA THR A 1029 27.45 -31.55 7.24
C THR A 1029 28.58 -31.02 6.38
N LYS A 1030 28.90 -29.73 6.48
CA LYS A 1030 29.96 -29.09 5.70
C LYS A 1030 31.33 -29.65 6.11
N ALA A 1031 31.94 -30.43 5.22
CA ALA A 1031 33.22 -31.11 5.42
C ALA A 1031 34.37 -30.46 4.63
N GLY A 1032 34.07 -29.69 3.58
CA GLY A 1032 35.03 -28.91 2.81
C GLY A 1032 34.51 -27.51 2.46
N ASN A 1033 35.43 -26.58 2.18
CA ASN A 1033 35.12 -25.34 1.49
C ASN A 1033 35.19 -25.56 -0.03
N ILE A 1034 34.27 -24.94 -0.77
CA ILE A 1034 34.38 -24.82 -2.22
C ILE A 1034 35.40 -23.71 -2.53
N PRO A 1035 36.19 -23.80 -3.62
CA PRO A 1035 36.99 -22.66 -4.09
C PRO A 1035 36.14 -21.39 -4.23
N PRO A 1036 36.72 -20.18 -4.05
CA PRO A 1036 36.01 -18.96 -4.41
C PRO A 1036 35.61 -19.04 -5.89
N PRO A 1037 34.42 -18.57 -6.28
CA PRO A 1037 34.03 -18.60 -7.68
C PRO A 1037 35.04 -17.80 -8.50
N THR A 1038 35.56 -18.42 -9.56
CA THR A 1038 36.17 -17.67 -10.67
C THR A 1038 35.15 -16.62 -11.10
N PRO A 1039 35.50 -15.33 -11.19
CA PRO A 1039 34.54 -14.32 -11.58
C PRO A 1039 34.03 -14.62 -12.99
N ASP A 1040 32.71 -14.75 -13.14
CA ASP A 1040 32.09 -15.03 -14.43
C ASP A 1040 32.38 -13.87 -15.39
N MET A 1041 33.12 -14.15 -16.47
CA MET A 1041 33.46 -13.20 -17.53
C MET A 1041 32.27 -12.97 -18.48
N GLU A 1042 31.09 -12.70 -17.92
CA GLU A 1042 29.91 -12.32 -18.69
C GLU A 1042 29.95 -10.82 -19.02
N GLY A 1043 30.31 -10.51 -20.27
CA GLY A 1043 29.80 -9.29 -20.92
C GLY A 1043 30.52 -7.98 -20.65
N SER A 1044 31.82 -7.97 -20.34
CA SER A 1044 32.64 -6.74 -20.37
C SER A 1044 32.95 -6.29 -21.82
N VAL A 1045 31.91 -6.12 -22.64
CA VAL A 1045 32.00 -5.44 -23.94
C VAL A 1045 32.12 -3.95 -23.67
N GLY A 1046 33.36 -3.48 -23.49
CA GLY A 1046 33.64 -2.05 -23.63
C GLY A 1046 33.29 -1.60 -25.05
N PRO A 1047 32.94 -0.31 -25.27
CA PRO A 1047 32.67 0.17 -26.61
C PRO A 1047 33.91 0.00 -27.48
N GLU A 1048 33.80 -0.77 -28.57
CA GLU A 1048 34.88 -0.91 -29.53
C GLU A 1048 35.16 0.46 -30.16
N MET A 1049 36.37 0.96 -29.90
CA MET A 1049 36.85 2.21 -30.45
C MET A 1049 37.37 1.90 -31.85
N GLU A 1050 36.59 2.21 -32.89
CA GLU A 1050 36.98 2.02 -34.29
C GLU A 1050 38.26 2.80 -34.63
N SER A 1051 39.41 2.13 -34.53
CA SER A 1051 40.71 2.72 -34.86
C SER A 1051 40.96 2.66 -36.36
N LEU A 1052 40.63 3.76 -37.05
CA LEU A 1052 41.04 4.03 -38.43
C LEU A 1052 42.57 3.88 -38.61
N ALA A 1053 43.02 2.90 -39.40
CA ALA A 1053 44.33 2.92 -40.06
C ALA A 1053 44.45 1.88 -41.19
N ILE A 1054 44.39 2.38 -42.44
CA ILE A 1054 44.87 1.76 -43.71
C ILE A 1054 44.20 0.43 -44.10
#